data_AF-A0A2D6FLD8-F1
#
_entry.id   AF-A0A2D6FLD8-F1
#
_cell.length_a   1.000
_cell.length_b   1.000
_cell.length_c   1.000
_cell.angle_alpha   90.00
_cell.angle_beta   90.00
_cell.angle_gamma   90.00
#
_symmetry.space_group_name_H-M   'P 1'
#
loop_
_entity.id
_entity.type
_entity.pdbx_description
1 polymer ?
#
loop_
_entity_poly.entity_id
_entity_poly.type
_entity_poly.pdbx_seq_one_letter_code
_entity_poly.pdbx_strand_id
1 'polypeptide(L)'
;MSLVTPSIVYFPDPTKGRPVFNGQIFIGEPDLDPEIPANQKQATLRLEDGSLVNVGQPVLTGPGGTVSYNGSYAVLTTDGDFSLTVLNAQGSRVYYIPNNENIFDASQIGIVIEGSSTNLQSYLENRQVADYTELRALASTDPDEGIIDGTVIFVTNDGIAGQFVVKTGTVTDDAGTLIVFTDDSNRYAERVDFDAVTPEMFGAAGDNNGTVGNGTDDSTAINNMIQYCGDTGKSFRFESSHRISSQIVLDRSYLTGEFSGNARLVPDSALLVPVLIGDASAPPTRMKIKRLKVDRVSIVTATENEGVRFIEVNQSDFSDFEVRWAKYPMHWVTDTAGCAYNNFYNMQAIGGVRNWWLEATAPGFTNENKFFGGRCFDGGDMVTQIYIDGGTASNNNVFFSPSVEGSGDQSIYCNGQQNLFIQPRTEGTWVVDDVVYGADSRFNRVESSRLDISVTDYAGDDTNTWQTRTSGSKMESGDNNVIHHRAVHTGVHTTGAGSPVVISGATQASPVVVTSTAHGLASGSYITIRKVGGMEEINHHAYRLGTVTANTFELLEPRTGANVDGTNFTAYTSGGYAMPGVPMNSIEDINESSTASHVYDIYHGEDNGDSYTFRGIRYSDGLVRSSLTTDGRMTLARRLEIEQSGYTFEPFQMGNYYFWMNGNDFRGSIGAPASATDGTLIATLT
;
A
#
# COMPACT_ATOMS: atom_id res chain seq x y z
N MET A 1 55.70 10.41 -27.53
CA MET A 1 57.05 10.80 -27.98
C MET A 1 57.90 9.54 -27.91
N SER A 2 58.41 9.02 -29.03
CA SER A 2 59.16 7.76 -29.00
C SER A 2 60.57 8.01 -28.49
N LEU A 3 60.99 7.22 -27.49
CA LEU A 3 62.36 7.25 -27.01
C LEU A 3 63.29 6.71 -28.11
N VAL A 4 64.16 7.55 -28.66
CA VAL A 4 65.15 7.15 -29.67
C VAL A 4 66.43 6.74 -28.95
N THR A 5 66.40 5.58 -28.29
CA THR A 5 67.59 4.97 -27.68
C THR A 5 67.73 3.54 -28.20
N PRO A 6 68.66 3.26 -29.12
CA PRO A 6 68.84 1.90 -29.61
C PRO A 6 69.37 1.02 -28.45
N SER A 7 68.79 -0.18 -28.27
CA SER A 7 69.21 -1.18 -27.27
C SER A 7 70.52 -1.88 -27.65
N ILE A 8 71.50 -1.11 -28.13
CA ILE A 8 72.81 -1.61 -28.54
C ILE A 8 73.75 -1.45 -27.34
N VAL A 9 74.25 -2.58 -26.83
CA VAL A 9 75.24 -2.58 -25.75
C VAL A 9 76.61 -2.18 -26.33
N TYR A 10 77.19 -1.13 -25.77
CA TYR A 10 78.52 -0.61 -26.10
C TYR A 10 79.45 -0.79 -24.90
N PHE A 11 80.61 -1.38 -25.12
CA PHE A 11 81.64 -1.58 -24.09
C PHE A 11 82.81 -0.60 -24.30
N PRO A 12 82.84 0.54 -23.58
CA PRO A 12 84.00 1.42 -23.55
C PRO A 12 85.12 0.87 -22.65
N ASP A 13 86.36 1.19 -22.95
CA ASP A 13 87.46 1.03 -21.98
C ASP A 13 87.42 2.25 -21.04
N PRO A 14 87.03 2.06 -19.76
CA PRO A 14 86.83 3.17 -18.82
C PRO A 14 88.14 3.90 -18.49
N THR A 15 89.30 3.29 -18.76
CA THR A 15 90.61 3.86 -18.45
C THR A 15 91.23 4.62 -19.63
N LYS A 16 90.75 4.37 -20.85
CA LYS A 16 91.35 4.89 -22.09
C LYS A 16 90.40 5.70 -22.96
N GLY A 17 89.11 5.77 -22.63
CA GLY A 17 88.12 6.57 -23.37
C GLY A 17 87.96 6.14 -24.83
N ARG A 18 88.17 4.84 -25.12
CA ARG A 18 88.07 4.23 -26.45
C ARG A 18 87.27 2.93 -26.36
N PRO A 19 86.70 2.40 -27.46
CA PRO A 19 86.02 1.11 -27.44
C PRO A 19 86.93 -0.03 -26.98
N VAL A 20 86.37 -1.03 -26.27
CA VAL A 20 87.05 -2.32 -26.09
C VAL A 20 87.02 -3.04 -27.42
N PHE A 21 88.00 -2.78 -28.29
CA PHE A 21 88.11 -3.44 -29.59
C PHE A 21 88.72 -4.84 -29.44
N ASN A 22 88.13 -5.83 -30.11
CA ASN A 22 88.55 -7.23 -30.08
C ASN A 22 88.58 -7.78 -28.63
N GLY A 23 87.65 -7.30 -27.82
CA GLY A 23 87.40 -7.79 -26.47
C GLY A 23 86.62 -9.09 -26.49
N GLN A 24 86.68 -9.80 -25.37
CA GLN A 24 86.05 -11.10 -25.17
C GLN A 24 84.95 -10.95 -24.12
N ILE A 25 83.71 -11.26 -24.49
CA ILE A 25 82.55 -11.23 -23.60
C ILE A 25 82.22 -12.67 -23.20
N PHE A 26 82.09 -12.89 -21.89
CA PHE A 26 81.63 -14.14 -21.29
C PHE A 26 80.37 -13.88 -20.47
N ILE A 27 79.40 -14.79 -20.57
CA ILE A 27 78.11 -14.79 -19.89
C ILE A 27 77.95 -16.15 -19.21
N GLY A 28 77.59 -16.16 -17.94
CA GLY A 28 77.47 -17.38 -17.15
C GLY A 28 76.31 -17.38 -16.17
N GLU A 29 76.23 -18.45 -15.40
CA GLU A 29 75.31 -18.55 -14.27
C GLU A 29 75.57 -17.43 -13.26
N PRO A 30 74.52 -16.88 -12.61
CA PRO A 30 74.66 -15.88 -11.57
C PRO A 30 75.66 -16.29 -10.48
N ASP A 31 76.41 -15.32 -9.97
CA ASP A 31 77.39 -15.42 -8.90
C ASP A 31 78.60 -16.36 -9.16
N LEU A 32 78.71 -16.91 -10.36
CA LEU A 32 79.83 -17.73 -10.80
C LEU A 32 80.73 -16.97 -11.80
N ASP A 33 81.98 -17.41 -11.95
CA ASP A 33 82.92 -16.84 -12.92
C ASP A 33 82.64 -17.38 -14.33
N PRO A 34 82.18 -16.55 -15.29
CA PRO A 34 81.82 -17.00 -16.63
C PRO A 34 83.02 -17.28 -17.54
N GLU A 35 84.25 -16.95 -17.14
CA GLU A 35 85.46 -17.37 -17.88
C GLU A 35 85.67 -18.90 -17.81
N ILE A 36 85.09 -19.56 -16.81
CA ILE A 36 85.11 -21.02 -16.65
C ILE A 36 84.03 -21.65 -17.56
N PRO A 37 84.38 -22.53 -18.52
CA PRO A 37 83.41 -23.09 -19.46
C PRO A 37 82.21 -23.80 -18.82
N ALA A 38 82.39 -24.42 -17.65
CA ALA A 38 81.31 -25.10 -16.92
C ALA A 38 80.25 -24.15 -16.36
N ASN A 39 80.59 -22.86 -16.20
CA ASN A 39 79.68 -21.85 -15.67
C ASN A 39 79.00 -21.04 -16.78
N GLN A 40 79.31 -21.29 -18.06
CA GLN A 40 78.81 -20.48 -19.18
C GLN A 40 77.37 -20.85 -19.54
N LYS A 41 76.56 -19.82 -19.78
CA LYS A 41 75.19 -19.95 -20.31
C LYS A 41 75.19 -19.91 -21.83
N GLN A 42 74.08 -20.29 -22.46
CA GLN A 42 73.94 -20.12 -23.90
C GLN A 42 73.90 -18.63 -24.26
N ALA A 43 74.81 -18.20 -25.12
CA ALA A 43 74.79 -16.87 -25.72
C ALA A 43 74.02 -16.90 -27.04
N THR A 44 73.12 -15.94 -27.22
CA THR A 44 72.28 -15.82 -28.42
C THR A 44 72.39 -14.40 -28.97
N LEU A 45 72.54 -14.27 -30.28
CA LEU A 45 72.54 -12.98 -30.97
C LEU A 45 71.18 -12.75 -31.62
N ARG A 46 70.54 -11.63 -31.29
CA ARG A 46 69.39 -11.11 -32.02
C ARG A 46 69.88 -10.17 -33.13
N LEU A 47 69.58 -10.53 -34.38
CA LEU A 47 69.97 -9.79 -35.58
C LEU A 47 68.99 -8.63 -35.87
N GLU A 48 69.35 -7.78 -36.83
CA GLU A 48 68.56 -6.62 -37.25
C GLU A 48 67.16 -6.99 -37.76
N ASP A 49 67.01 -8.18 -38.36
CA ASP A 49 65.73 -8.72 -38.83
C ASP A 49 64.89 -9.37 -37.72
N GLY A 50 65.42 -9.40 -36.48
CA GLY A 50 64.79 -10.00 -35.31
C GLY A 50 65.06 -11.50 -35.13
N SER A 51 65.76 -12.16 -36.06
CA SER A 51 66.13 -13.58 -35.93
C SER A 51 67.15 -13.80 -34.81
N LEU A 52 67.14 -15.01 -34.23
CA LEU A 52 68.01 -15.41 -33.13
C LEU A 52 69.04 -16.44 -33.59
N VAL A 53 70.30 -16.25 -33.23
CA VAL A 53 71.42 -17.13 -33.59
C VAL A 53 72.21 -17.50 -32.33
N ASN A 54 72.26 -18.79 -32.00
CA ASN A 54 73.08 -19.29 -30.91
C ASN A 54 74.57 -19.20 -31.30
N VAL A 55 75.40 -18.67 -30.40
CA VAL A 55 76.84 -18.50 -30.61
C VAL A 55 77.65 -19.11 -29.47
N GLY A 56 78.89 -19.50 -29.79
CA GLY A 56 79.87 -19.91 -28.78
C GLY A 56 80.48 -18.71 -28.06
N GLN A 57 81.04 -18.96 -26.89
CA GLN A 57 81.72 -17.95 -26.09
C GLN A 57 83.25 -18.15 -26.13
N PRO A 58 84.07 -17.09 -26.04
CA PRO A 58 83.67 -15.69 -25.87
C PRO A 58 83.06 -15.06 -27.11
N VAL A 59 82.11 -14.15 -26.90
CA VAL A 59 81.56 -13.28 -27.96
C VAL A 59 82.49 -12.08 -28.15
N LEU A 60 82.90 -11.80 -29.39
CA LEU A 60 83.88 -10.74 -29.67
C LEU A 60 83.23 -9.39 -29.95
N THR A 61 83.88 -8.32 -29.51
CA THR A 61 83.51 -6.94 -29.87
C THR A 61 84.24 -6.43 -31.11
N GLY A 62 83.51 -5.73 -31.98
CA GLY A 62 84.07 -5.06 -33.16
C GLY A 62 84.83 -3.76 -32.85
N PRO A 63 85.36 -3.05 -33.87
CA PRO A 63 86.08 -1.78 -33.70
C PRO A 63 85.31 -0.68 -32.96
N GLY A 64 83.98 -0.75 -33.01
CA GLY A 64 83.07 0.13 -32.30
C GLY A 64 82.73 -0.30 -30.86
N GLY A 65 83.33 -1.37 -30.32
CA GLY A 65 83.04 -1.86 -28.96
C GLY A 65 81.65 -2.48 -28.80
N THR A 66 80.99 -2.77 -29.91
CA THR A 66 79.67 -3.43 -29.98
C THR A 66 79.83 -4.86 -30.46
N VAL A 67 78.83 -5.69 -30.20
CA VAL A 67 78.75 -7.04 -30.78
C VAL A 67 78.29 -6.92 -32.23
N SER A 68 78.99 -7.60 -33.14
CA SER A 68 78.66 -7.63 -34.57
C SER A 68 78.63 -9.04 -35.10
N TYR A 69 77.70 -9.32 -36.02
CA TYR A 69 77.58 -10.58 -36.73
C TYR A 69 77.54 -10.31 -38.24
N ASN A 70 78.47 -10.91 -39.00
CA ASN A 70 78.61 -10.72 -40.46
C ASN A 70 78.65 -9.25 -40.94
N GLY A 71 79.24 -8.35 -40.15
CA GLY A 71 79.40 -6.93 -40.51
C GLY A 71 78.25 -6.01 -40.10
N SER A 72 77.14 -6.57 -39.59
CA SER A 72 76.03 -5.84 -38.96
C SER A 72 76.10 -5.91 -37.44
N TYR A 73 75.47 -4.96 -36.74
CA TYR A 73 75.39 -5.03 -35.28
C TYR A 73 74.39 -6.12 -34.86
N ALA A 74 74.61 -6.72 -33.70
CA ALA A 74 73.69 -7.68 -33.11
C ALA A 74 73.52 -7.40 -31.61
N VAL A 75 72.35 -7.74 -31.07
CA VAL A 75 72.09 -7.65 -29.64
C VAL A 75 72.40 -8.99 -29.00
N LEU A 76 73.33 -9.01 -28.06
CA LEU A 76 73.66 -10.21 -27.28
C LEU A 76 72.60 -10.42 -26.19
N THR A 77 72.00 -11.60 -26.18
CA THR A 77 70.94 -12.01 -25.26
C THR A 77 71.28 -13.36 -24.62
N THR A 78 70.75 -13.60 -23.42
CA THR A 78 70.75 -14.89 -22.73
C THR A 78 69.46 -15.01 -21.93
N ASP A 79 69.08 -16.21 -21.52
CA ASP A 79 67.84 -16.43 -20.77
C ASP A 79 68.08 -16.25 -19.27
N GLY A 80 67.23 -15.45 -18.61
CA GLY A 80 67.24 -15.23 -17.16
C GLY A 80 68.45 -14.42 -16.65
N ASP A 81 68.65 -14.47 -15.33
CA ASP A 81 69.77 -13.78 -14.68
C ASP A 81 71.12 -14.38 -15.10
N PHE A 82 72.16 -13.53 -15.08
CA PHE A 82 73.48 -13.93 -15.56
C PHE A 82 74.62 -13.19 -14.87
N SER A 83 75.78 -13.84 -14.82
CA SER A 83 77.08 -13.20 -14.60
C SER A 83 77.70 -12.76 -15.93
N LEU A 84 78.51 -11.71 -15.92
CA LEU A 84 79.16 -11.18 -17.12
C LEU A 84 80.61 -10.75 -16.85
N THR A 85 81.53 -11.20 -17.72
CA THR A 85 82.91 -10.74 -17.76
C THR A 85 83.24 -10.21 -19.15
N VAL A 86 83.92 -9.05 -19.22
CA VAL A 86 84.47 -8.52 -20.47
C VAL A 86 85.96 -8.32 -20.33
N LEU A 87 86.74 -8.97 -21.19
CA LEU A 87 88.19 -8.80 -21.29
C LEU A 87 88.55 -7.92 -22.49
N ASN A 88 89.67 -7.20 -22.40
CA ASN A 88 90.25 -6.51 -23.56
C ASN A 88 91.06 -7.48 -24.46
N ALA A 89 91.55 -6.98 -25.59
CA ALA A 89 92.35 -7.78 -26.53
C ALA A 89 93.67 -8.34 -25.95
N GLN A 90 94.11 -7.87 -24.78
CA GLN A 90 95.28 -8.39 -24.05
C GLN A 90 94.89 -9.39 -22.94
N GLY A 91 93.61 -9.75 -22.82
CA GLY A 91 93.10 -10.66 -21.79
C GLY A 91 92.95 -10.04 -20.41
N SER A 92 93.05 -8.71 -20.28
CA SER A 92 92.81 -8.03 -18.99
C SER A 92 91.33 -7.72 -18.81
N ARG A 93 90.80 -8.00 -17.61
CA ARG A 93 89.39 -7.77 -17.27
C ARG A 93 89.04 -6.28 -17.21
N VAL A 94 88.03 -5.90 -18.00
CA VAL A 94 87.49 -4.54 -18.10
C VAL A 94 86.19 -4.42 -17.30
N TYR A 95 85.29 -5.40 -17.43
CA TYR A 95 84.03 -5.45 -16.69
C TYR A 95 83.86 -6.79 -16.00
N TYR A 96 83.23 -6.76 -14.83
CA TYR A 96 82.76 -7.94 -14.11
C TYR A 96 81.44 -7.61 -13.42
N ILE A 97 80.43 -8.42 -13.69
CA ILE A 97 79.10 -8.37 -13.08
C ILE A 97 78.87 -9.77 -12.51
N PRO A 98 78.83 -9.95 -11.18
CA PRO A 98 78.59 -11.26 -10.58
C PRO A 98 77.15 -11.73 -10.84
N ASN A 99 76.17 -10.83 -10.78
CA ASN A 99 74.77 -11.12 -11.12
C ASN A 99 74.12 -9.83 -11.64
N ASN A 100 73.45 -9.89 -12.80
CA ASN A 100 72.76 -8.76 -13.43
C ASN A 100 71.59 -8.23 -12.59
N GLU A 101 70.91 -9.09 -11.83
CA GLU A 101 69.75 -8.71 -10.99
C GLU A 101 70.08 -7.54 -10.06
N ASN A 102 71.32 -7.50 -9.54
CA ASN A 102 71.80 -6.43 -8.67
C ASN A 102 71.96 -5.06 -9.36
N ILE A 103 71.81 -4.99 -10.69
CA ILE A 103 71.98 -3.79 -11.51
C ILE A 103 70.62 -3.24 -11.96
N PHE A 104 69.56 -4.05 -11.94
CA PHE A 104 68.22 -3.66 -12.37
C PHE A 104 67.17 -4.05 -11.32
N ASP A 105 66.67 -3.07 -10.58
CA ASP A 105 65.55 -3.27 -9.65
C ASP A 105 64.21 -3.12 -10.38
N ALA A 106 63.61 -4.24 -10.75
CA ALA A 106 62.31 -4.27 -11.42
C ALA A 106 61.18 -3.66 -10.56
N SER A 107 61.36 -3.53 -9.23
CA SER A 107 60.38 -2.89 -8.35
C SER A 107 60.24 -1.38 -8.57
N GLN A 108 61.16 -0.77 -9.33
CA GLN A 108 61.13 0.66 -9.66
C GLN A 108 60.41 1.00 -10.98
N ILE A 109 59.88 0.01 -11.71
CA ILE A 109 59.10 0.27 -12.94
C ILE A 109 57.65 0.63 -12.56
N GLY A 110 57.36 1.93 -12.50
CA GLY A 110 55.99 2.43 -12.39
C GLY A 110 55.31 2.52 -13.77
N ILE A 111 54.34 1.64 -14.05
CA ILE A 111 53.46 1.77 -15.22
C ILE A 111 52.21 2.55 -14.80
N VAL A 112 52.00 3.74 -15.37
CA VAL A 112 50.77 4.53 -15.20
C VAL A 112 49.85 4.25 -16.40
N ILE A 113 48.67 3.69 -16.16
CA ILE A 113 47.60 3.58 -17.15
C ILE A 113 46.61 4.72 -16.88
N GLU A 114 46.54 5.71 -17.77
CA GLU A 114 45.58 6.81 -17.63
C GLU A 114 44.14 6.29 -17.71
N GLY A 115 43.33 6.60 -16.70
CA GLY A 115 41.88 6.35 -16.69
C GLY A 115 41.38 5.19 -15.81
N SER A 116 42.27 4.45 -15.12
CA SER A 116 41.87 3.41 -14.16
C SER A 116 42.07 3.89 -12.72
N SER A 117 41.03 3.78 -11.88
CA SER A 117 41.11 4.01 -10.43
C SER A 117 41.69 2.83 -9.65
N THR A 118 42.08 1.75 -10.33
CA THR A 118 42.72 0.58 -9.71
C THR A 118 44.16 0.46 -10.20
N ASN A 119 45.08 0.23 -9.25
CA ASN A 119 46.46 -0.10 -9.59
C ASN A 119 46.50 -1.52 -10.20
N LEU A 120 47.47 -1.76 -11.08
CA LEU A 120 47.64 -3.04 -11.78
C LEU A 120 47.82 -4.21 -10.80
N GLN A 121 48.34 -3.92 -9.60
CA GLN A 121 48.49 -4.85 -8.49
C GLN A 121 47.14 -5.40 -8.01
N SER A 122 46.15 -4.55 -7.72
CA SER A 122 44.79 -5.00 -7.38
C SER A 122 44.07 -5.69 -8.54
N TYR A 123 44.38 -5.37 -9.80
CA TYR A 123 43.80 -6.11 -10.94
C TYR A 123 44.46 -7.50 -11.14
N LEU A 124 45.74 -7.65 -10.80
CA LEU A 124 46.48 -8.91 -10.90
C LEU A 124 46.35 -9.80 -9.64
N GLU A 125 46.03 -9.23 -8.47
CA GLU A 125 45.91 -9.92 -7.17
C GLU A 125 44.50 -10.44 -6.86
N ASN A 126 43.47 -9.97 -7.56
CA ASN A 126 42.09 -10.34 -7.25
C ASN A 126 41.77 -11.72 -7.85
N ARG A 127 41.77 -12.75 -7.00
CA ARG A 127 41.40 -14.12 -7.38
C ARG A 127 40.00 -14.14 -7.97
N GLN A 128 39.86 -14.75 -9.14
CA GLN A 128 38.56 -14.96 -9.78
C GLN A 128 38.16 -16.43 -9.67
N VAL A 129 36.87 -16.66 -9.43
CA VAL A 129 36.22 -17.97 -9.47
C VAL A 129 35.00 -17.89 -10.37
N ALA A 130 34.63 -18.99 -11.00
CA ALA A 130 33.49 -19.02 -11.90
C ALA A 130 32.18 -18.86 -11.12
N ASP A 131 32.00 -19.60 -10.03
CA ASP A 131 30.74 -19.69 -9.31
C ASP A 131 30.94 -19.93 -7.80
N TYR A 132 29.83 -20.12 -7.08
CA TYR A 132 29.87 -20.42 -5.65
C TYR A 132 30.45 -21.81 -5.34
N THR A 133 30.44 -22.76 -6.27
CA THR A 133 31.06 -24.08 -6.09
C THR A 133 32.57 -23.94 -6.03
N GLU A 134 33.14 -23.20 -6.96
CA GLU A 134 34.58 -22.90 -6.96
C GLU A 134 34.96 -22.02 -5.77
N LEU A 135 34.15 -21.02 -5.41
CA LEU A 135 34.37 -20.19 -4.22
C LEU A 135 34.46 -21.05 -2.95
N ARG A 136 33.50 -21.96 -2.74
CA ARG A 136 33.47 -22.88 -1.58
C ARG A 136 34.66 -23.81 -1.50
N ALA A 137 35.25 -24.15 -2.64
CA ALA A 137 36.34 -25.10 -2.74
C ALA A 137 37.72 -24.50 -2.44
N LEU A 138 37.82 -23.16 -2.32
CA LEU A 138 39.08 -22.49 -2.00
C LEU A 138 39.56 -22.83 -0.59
N ALA A 139 40.76 -23.40 -0.51
CA ALA A 139 41.37 -23.81 0.75
C ALA A 139 42.19 -22.68 1.39
N SER A 140 42.24 -22.67 2.71
CA SER A 140 43.17 -21.86 3.52
C SER A 140 44.65 -22.14 3.21
N THR A 141 44.94 -23.32 2.65
CA THR A 141 46.29 -23.76 2.25
C THR A 141 46.58 -23.60 0.74
N ASP A 142 45.81 -22.78 0.02
CA ASP A 142 46.03 -22.53 -1.42
C ASP A 142 47.48 -22.05 -1.68
N PRO A 143 48.23 -22.66 -2.63
CA PRO A 143 49.65 -22.37 -2.86
C PRO A 143 49.97 -20.97 -3.41
N ASP A 144 49.00 -20.22 -3.93
CA ASP A 144 49.18 -18.88 -4.53
C ASP A 144 49.11 -17.71 -3.49
N GLU A 145 49.64 -17.94 -2.29
CA GLU A 145 49.43 -17.17 -1.03
C GLU A 145 48.02 -17.35 -0.43
N GLY A 146 47.98 -18.00 0.73
CA GLY A 146 46.76 -18.57 1.32
C GLY A 146 45.60 -17.59 1.44
N ILE A 147 44.39 -18.09 1.17
CA ILE A 147 43.15 -17.34 1.34
C ILE A 147 42.99 -17.01 2.84
N ILE A 148 43.20 -15.75 3.21
CA ILE A 148 43.18 -15.28 4.61
C ILE A 148 42.06 -14.25 4.83
N ASP A 149 41.84 -13.89 6.09
CA ASP A 149 40.94 -12.79 6.45
C ASP A 149 41.29 -11.51 5.68
N GLY A 150 40.32 -10.94 4.99
CA GLY A 150 40.48 -9.75 4.16
C GLY A 150 40.78 -10.01 2.68
N THR A 151 41.08 -11.24 2.26
CA THR A 151 41.28 -11.57 0.84
C THR A 151 40.04 -11.23 0.02
N VAL A 152 40.21 -10.54 -1.11
CA VAL A 152 39.13 -10.19 -2.03
C VAL A 152 39.05 -11.22 -3.16
N ILE A 153 37.85 -11.73 -3.43
CA ILE A 153 37.58 -12.74 -4.45
C ILE A 153 36.43 -12.24 -5.33
N PHE A 154 36.54 -12.44 -6.64
CA PHE A 154 35.49 -12.07 -7.59
C PHE A 154 34.86 -13.33 -8.16
N VAL A 155 33.55 -13.46 -7.98
CA VAL A 155 32.73 -14.44 -8.69
C VAL A 155 32.35 -13.85 -10.04
N THR A 156 32.55 -14.60 -11.11
CA THR A 156 32.47 -14.08 -12.49
C THR A 156 31.25 -14.52 -13.28
N ASN A 157 30.51 -15.55 -12.87
CA ASN A 157 29.28 -15.97 -13.55
C ASN A 157 28.22 -14.86 -13.48
N ASP A 158 27.75 -14.39 -14.64
CA ASP A 158 26.80 -13.28 -14.82
C ASP A 158 25.55 -13.34 -13.91
N GLY A 159 25.06 -14.53 -13.53
CA GLY A 159 23.90 -14.68 -12.65
C GLY A 159 24.18 -14.43 -11.17
N ILE A 160 25.42 -14.57 -10.72
CA ILE A 160 25.82 -14.46 -9.30
C ILE A 160 27.10 -13.63 -9.15
N ALA A 161 27.45 -12.84 -10.17
CA ALA A 161 28.72 -12.14 -10.22
C ALA A 161 28.84 -11.15 -9.06
N GLY A 162 30.06 -10.94 -8.60
CA GLY A 162 30.38 -9.87 -7.67
C GLY A 162 31.56 -10.17 -6.77
N GLN A 163 31.85 -9.18 -5.93
CA GLN A 163 33.00 -9.10 -5.07
C GLN A 163 32.67 -9.60 -3.67
N PHE A 164 33.50 -10.53 -3.21
CA PHE A 164 33.46 -11.09 -1.88
C PHE A 164 34.76 -10.77 -1.13
N VAL A 165 34.66 -10.64 0.18
CA VAL A 165 35.79 -10.48 1.09
C VAL A 165 35.77 -11.66 2.05
N VAL A 166 36.88 -12.35 2.18
CA VAL A 166 37.04 -13.45 3.12
C VAL A 166 37.06 -12.93 4.54
N LYS A 167 36.35 -13.62 5.42
CA LYS A 167 36.17 -13.30 6.83
C LYS A 167 36.39 -14.54 7.69
N THR A 168 36.96 -14.33 8.88
CA THR A 168 37.07 -15.35 9.93
C THR A 168 35.88 -15.22 10.89
N GLY A 169 35.19 -16.33 11.12
CA GLY A 169 34.02 -16.42 11.99
C GLY A 169 33.08 -17.54 11.54
N THR A 170 32.11 -17.85 12.38
CA THR A 170 31.06 -18.83 12.05
C THR A 170 29.79 -18.08 11.65
N VAL A 171 29.31 -18.32 10.43
CA VAL A 171 28.01 -17.84 9.94
C VAL A 171 27.23 -19.02 9.36
N THR A 172 25.91 -18.86 9.22
CA THR A 172 25.12 -19.79 8.42
C THR A 172 25.31 -19.44 6.96
N ASP A 173 25.62 -20.45 6.16
CA ASP A 173 25.68 -20.29 4.72
C ASP A 173 24.30 -19.99 4.14
N ASP A 174 24.17 -18.88 3.42
CA ASP A 174 22.90 -18.42 2.85
C ASP A 174 22.80 -18.68 1.34
N ALA A 175 23.83 -19.30 0.75
CA ALA A 175 24.01 -19.52 -0.68
C ALA A 175 23.86 -18.24 -1.54
N GLY A 176 24.19 -17.07 -1.00
CA GLY A 176 24.20 -15.83 -1.75
C GLY A 176 25.16 -14.74 -1.26
N THR A 177 24.95 -14.19 -0.07
CA THR A 177 25.80 -13.09 0.45
C THR A 177 26.87 -13.58 1.44
N LEU A 178 26.67 -14.75 2.04
CA LEU A 178 27.54 -15.40 3.00
C LEU A 178 27.82 -16.83 2.53
N ILE A 179 29.01 -17.05 1.96
CA ILE A 179 29.43 -18.36 1.44
C ILE A 179 30.49 -18.95 2.36
N VAL A 180 30.15 -20.02 3.09
CA VAL A 180 31.05 -20.74 4.00
C VAL A 180 31.97 -21.66 3.19
N PHE A 181 33.27 -21.61 3.50
CA PHE A 181 34.27 -22.46 2.84
C PHE A 181 34.15 -23.92 3.28
N THR A 182 34.46 -24.85 2.38
CA THR A 182 34.31 -26.29 2.63
C THR A 182 35.43 -26.84 3.54
N ASP A 183 36.60 -26.21 3.53
CA ASP A 183 37.77 -26.65 4.27
C ASP A 183 37.73 -26.27 5.76
N ASP A 184 37.12 -25.13 6.10
CA ASP A 184 36.99 -24.62 7.46
C ASP A 184 35.68 -23.85 7.66
N SER A 185 34.81 -24.34 8.55
CA SER A 185 33.54 -23.71 8.91
C SER A 185 33.68 -22.41 9.71
N ASN A 186 34.89 -22.04 10.13
CA ASN A 186 35.20 -20.74 10.74
C ASN A 186 35.70 -19.72 9.72
N ARG A 187 35.53 -19.96 8.42
CA ARG A 187 35.78 -18.98 7.37
C ARG A 187 34.57 -18.86 6.45
N TYR A 188 34.30 -17.64 6.00
CA TYR A 188 33.26 -17.37 5.02
C TYR A 188 33.66 -16.23 4.09
N ALA A 189 33.11 -16.21 2.88
CA ALA A 189 33.20 -15.11 1.95
C ALA A 189 31.94 -14.25 2.10
N GLU A 190 32.12 -12.98 2.46
CA GLU A 190 31.06 -11.98 2.59
C GLU A 190 31.00 -11.14 1.33
N ARG A 191 29.84 -11.11 0.66
CA ARG A 191 29.62 -10.22 -0.48
C ARG A 191 29.65 -8.76 -0.01
N VAL A 192 30.33 -7.89 -0.75
CA VAL A 192 30.51 -6.47 -0.36
C VAL A 192 30.04 -5.44 -1.38
N ASP A 193 29.60 -5.87 -2.57
CA ASP A 193 29.35 -4.99 -3.71
C ASP A 193 27.89 -4.94 -4.16
N PHE A 194 27.00 -4.40 -3.32
CA PHE A 194 25.60 -4.23 -3.71
C PHE A 194 24.90 -3.06 -3.01
N ASP A 195 24.05 -2.37 -3.76
CA ASP A 195 23.16 -1.33 -3.23
C ASP A 195 21.89 -1.91 -2.60
N ALA A 196 21.40 -3.03 -3.14
CA ALA A 196 20.27 -3.81 -2.65
C ALA A 196 20.51 -5.30 -2.92
N VAL A 197 19.89 -6.15 -2.11
CA VAL A 197 20.00 -7.60 -2.26
C VAL A 197 19.06 -8.07 -3.36
N THR A 198 19.52 -8.85 -4.34
CA THR A 198 18.68 -9.36 -5.44
C THR A 198 18.48 -10.88 -5.36
N PRO A 199 17.40 -11.43 -5.93
CA PRO A 199 17.19 -12.88 -5.97
C PRO A 199 18.32 -13.64 -6.65
N GLU A 200 18.91 -13.05 -7.69
CA GLU A 200 19.97 -13.63 -8.49
C GLU A 200 21.22 -13.89 -7.64
N MET A 201 21.51 -13.04 -6.65
CA MET A 201 22.59 -13.29 -5.69
C MET A 201 22.42 -14.62 -4.95
N PHE A 202 21.19 -15.09 -4.76
CA PHE A 202 20.84 -16.37 -4.10
C PHE A 202 20.64 -17.53 -5.10
N GLY A 203 21.04 -17.33 -6.36
CA GLY A 203 20.96 -18.34 -7.41
C GLY A 203 19.62 -18.38 -8.17
N ALA A 204 18.77 -17.36 -8.05
CA ALA A 204 17.62 -17.23 -8.94
C ALA A 204 18.09 -16.98 -10.38
N ALA A 205 17.41 -17.57 -11.36
CA ALA A 205 17.75 -17.42 -12.77
C ALA A 205 17.22 -16.11 -13.36
N GLY A 206 16.06 -15.62 -12.91
CA GLY A 206 15.45 -14.39 -13.45
C GLY A 206 15.10 -14.49 -14.93
N ASP A 207 14.89 -15.70 -15.43
CA ASP A 207 14.79 -16.05 -16.85
C ASP A 207 13.33 -16.18 -17.33
N ASN A 208 12.35 -15.77 -16.51
CA ASN A 208 10.96 -15.79 -16.91
C ASN A 208 10.64 -14.60 -17.83
N ASN A 209 10.08 -14.88 -19.01
CA ASN A 209 9.76 -13.85 -20.00
C ASN A 209 8.35 -13.21 -19.83
N GLY A 210 7.72 -13.37 -18.67
CA GLY A 210 6.34 -12.95 -18.39
C GLY A 210 5.27 -14.00 -18.72
N THR A 211 5.66 -15.20 -19.15
CA THR A 211 4.74 -16.31 -19.43
C THR A 211 4.76 -17.34 -18.30
N VAL A 212 3.60 -17.80 -17.82
CA VAL A 212 3.55 -18.84 -16.77
C VAL A 212 4.13 -20.16 -17.27
N GLY A 213 4.82 -20.86 -16.38
CA GLY A 213 5.47 -22.13 -16.67
C GLY A 213 6.76 -22.01 -17.50
N ASN A 214 7.16 -20.79 -17.88
CA ASN A 214 8.45 -20.52 -18.51
C ASN A 214 9.51 -20.18 -17.46
N GLY A 215 10.78 -20.50 -17.73
CA GLY A 215 11.90 -20.18 -16.83
C GLY A 215 12.13 -21.22 -15.74
N THR A 216 13.24 -21.04 -15.04
CA THR A 216 13.68 -21.84 -13.90
C THR A 216 12.85 -21.49 -12.66
N ASP A 217 12.64 -22.44 -11.76
CA ASP A 217 11.93 -22.15 -10.51
C ASP A 217 12.85 -21.45 -9.52
N ASP A 218 12.52 -20.20 -9.20
CA ASP A 218 13.33 -19.32 -8.36
C ASP A 218 12.84 -19.27 -6.90
N SER A 219 11.81 -20.06 -6.54
CA SER A 219 11.13 -19.92 -5.25
C SER A 219 12.04 -20.10 -4.04
N THR A 220 12.98 -21.04 -4.11
CA THR A 220 13.93 -21.30 -3.00
C THR A 220 14.92 -20.15 -2.83
N ALA A 221 15.50 -19.67 -3.93
CA ALA A 221 16.44 -18.55 -3.92
C ALA A 221 15.78 -17.27 -3.38
N ILE A 222 14.54 -16.99 -3.82
CA ILE A 222 13.77 -15.83 -3.35
C ILE A 222 13.47 -15.91 -1.86
N ASN A 223 13.03 -17.07 -1.33
CA ASN A 223 12.75 -17.19 0.10
C ASN A 223 14.03 -17.08 0.95
N ASN A 224 15.16 -17.64 0.50
CA ASN A 224 16.46 -17.46 1.17
C ASN A 224 16.88 -15.99 1.21
N MET A 225 16.69 -15.27 0.09
CA MET A 225 16.96 -13.83 0.00
C MET A 225 16.08 -13.03 0.99
N ILE A 226 14.78 -13.31 1.04
CA ILE A 226 13.85 -12.63 1.95
C ILE A 226 14.23 -12.88 3.40
N GLN A 227 14.60 -14.12 3.74
CA GLN A 227 15.08 -14.47 5.07
C GLN A 227 16.33 -13.66 5.44
N TYR A 228 17.33 -13.62 4.56
CA TYR A 228 18.54 -12.83 4.77
C TYR A 228 18.23 -11.34 4.99
N CYS A 229 17.37 -10.76 4.16
CA CYS A 229 16.97 -9.35 4.30
C CYS A 229 16.23 -9.08 5.62
N GLY A 230 15.36 -10.01 6.04
CA GLY A 230 14.67 -9.95 7.31
C GLY A 230 15.60 -10.04 8.52
N ASP A 231 16.63 -10.90 8.45
CA ASP A 231 17.59 -11.12 9.54
C ASP A 231 18.62 -9.98 9.64
N THR A 232 18.97 -9.33 8.53
CA THR A 232 20.01 -8.30 8.47
C THR A 232 19.47 -6.86 8.40
N GLY A 233 18.18 -6.68 8.12
CA GLY A 233 17.57 -5.37 7.88
C GLY A 233 17.97 -4.72 6.54
N LYS A 234 18.61 -5.48 5.64
CA LYS A 234 18.96 -5.02 4.29
C LYS A 234 17.70 -4.97 3.42
N SER A 235 17.68 -4.07 2.44
CA SER A 235 16.59 -3.99 1.47
C SER A 235 16.81 -4.94 0.30
N PHE A 236 15.75 -5.59 -0.17
CA PHE A 236 15.80 -6.37 -1.41
C PHE A 236 15.26 -5.60 -2.62
N ARG A 237 15.70 -6.01 -3.81
CA ARG A 237 15.22 -5.49 -5.09
C ARG A 237 15.06 -6.62 -6.11
N PHE A 238 13.88 -6.69 -6.73
CA PHE A 238 13.66 -7.52 -7.91
C PHE A 238 13.88 -6.70 -9.18
N GLU A 239 14.74 -7.18 -10.08
CA GLU A 239 15.07 -6.48 -11.33
C GLU A 239 14.59 -7.22 -12.58
N SER A 240 14.35 -8.52 -12.45
CA SER A 240 13.87 -9.41 -13.49
C SER A 240 12.53 -10.05 -13.11
N SER A 241 11.96 -10.87 -14.00
CA SER A 241 10.73 -11.62 -13.71
C SER A 241 11.10 -13.05 -13.33
N HIS A 242 10.40 -13.62 -12.36
CA HIS A 242 10.74 -14.92 -11.78
C HIS A 242 9.56 -15.88 -11.85
N ARG A 243 9.82 -17.11 -12.27
CA ARG A 243 8.85 -18.19 -12.11
C ARG A 243 8.93 -18.74 -10.70
N ILE A 244 7.77 -18.95 -10.08
CA ILE A 244 7.68 -19.55 -8.74
C ILE A 244 6.76 -20.77 -8.76
N SER A 245 7.23 -21.90 -8.25
CA SER A 245 6.45 -23.12 -8.06
C SER A 245 6.03 -23.36 -6.60
N SER A 246 6.66 -22.67 -5.65
CA SER A 246 6.28 -22.68 -4.24
C SER A 246 6.03 -21.27 -3.70
N GLN A 247 5.38 -21.19 -2.55
CA GLN A 247 4.94 -19.93 -1.95
C GLN A 247 6.14 -19.04 -1.56
N ILE A 248 6.05 -17.76 -1.86
CA ILE A 248 6.98 -16.73 -1.39
C ILE A 248 6.42 -16.13 -0.11
N VAL A 249 7.20 -16.19 0.98
CA VAL A 249 6.77 -15.78 2.33
C VAL A 249 7.51 -14.54 2.77
N LEU A 250 6.76 -13.49 3.13
CA LEU A 250 7.27 -12.24 3.67
C LEU A 250 6.74 -12.08 5.11
N ASP A 251 7.47 -12.61 6.09
CA ASP A 251 7.01 -12.77 7.48
C ASP A 251 7.85 -12.00 8.52
N ARG A 252 8.84 -11.20 8.08
CA ARG A 252 9.75 -10.49 9.01
C ARG A 252 9.41 -9.03 9.21
N SER A 253 9.53 -8.59 10.47
CA SER A 253 9.41 -7.18 10.82
C SER A 253 10.53 -6.36 10.17
N TYR A 254 10.27 -5.09 9.86
CA TYR A 254 11.21 -4.16 9.20
C TYR A 254 11.66 -4.57 7.79
N LEU A 255 11.08 -5.63 7.21
CA LEU A 255 11.41 -6.06 5.86
C LEU A 255 11.08 -4.96 4.86
N THR A 256 12.09 -4.56 4.08
CA THR A 256 11.98 -3.48 3.08
C THR A 256 12.38 -4.01 1.72
N GLY A 257 11.59 -3.74 0.68
CA GLY A 257 11.99 -4.10 -0.67
C GLY A 257 11.10 -3.57 -1.78
N GLU A 258 11.61 -3.66 -3.01
CA GLU A 258 10.93 -3.13 -4.19
C GLU A 258 11.07 -4.03 -5.43
N PHE A 259 10.11 -3.90 -6.34
CA PHE A 259 10.17 -4.48 -7.69
C PHE A 259 10.41 -3.37 -8.70
N SER A 260 11.59 -3.41 -9.33
CA SER A 260 12.04 -2.42 -10.30
C SER A 260 11.41 -2.65 -11.68
N GLY A 261 11.07 -1.56 -12.37
CA GLY A 261 10.53 -1.62 -13.72
C GLY A 261 9.29 -2.52 -13.84
N ASN A 262 9.41 -3.58 -14.64
CA ASN A 262 8.37 -4.57 -14.91
C ASN A 262 8.66 -5.96 -14.30
N ALA A 263 9.56 -6.04 -13.32
CA ALA A 263 9.80 -7.23 -12.53
C ALA A 263 8.49 -7.76 -11.92
N ARG A 264 8.28 -9.07 -11.96
CA ARG A 264 7.06 -9.74 -11.48
C ARG A 264 7.35 -11.17 -11.02
N LEU A 265 6.52 -11.64 -10.10
CA LEU A 265 6.41 -13.06 -9.77
C LEU A 265 5.36 -13.71 -10.66
N VAL A 266 5.72 -14.83 -11.28
CA VAL A 266 4.88 -15.58 -12.21
C VAL A 266 4.67 -16.98 -11.65
N PRO A 267 3.59 -17.20 -10.89
CA PRO A 267 3.34 -18.49 -10.25
C PRO A 267 2.88 -19.55 -11.23
N ASP A 268 3.31 -20.78 -10.97
CA ASP A 268 2.73 -21.97 -11.60
C ASP A 268 1.22 -22.06 -11.32
N SER A 269 0.48 -22.61 -12.27
CA SER A 269 -0.99 -22.70 -12.18
C SER A 269 -1.48 -23.51 -10.98
N ALA A 270 -0.70 -24.48 -10.51
CA ALA A 270 -1.02 -25.31 -9.35
C ALA A 270 -0.80 -24.59 -8.00
N LEU A 271 -0.01 -23.51 -7.96
CA LEU A 271 0.27 -22.76 -6.74
C LEU A 271 -0.93 -21.85 -6.42
N LEU A 272 -1.71 -22.21 -5.40
CA LEU A 272 -2.95 -21.50 -5.08
C LEU A 272 -2.73 -20.17 -4.35
N VAL A 273 -1.68 -20.07 -3.53
CA VAL A 273 -1.32 -18.86 -2.77
C VAL A 273 0.15 -18.52 -3.05
N PRO A 274 0.44 -17.76 -4.11
CA PRO A 274 1.78 -17.44 -4.56
C PRO A 274 2.60 -16.64 -3.56
N VAL A 275 1.99 -15.64 -2.95
CA VAL A 275 2.65 -14.76 -2.00
C VAL A 275 1.86 -14.70 -0.70
N LEU A 276 2.55 -14.96 0.40
CA LEU A 276 2.05 -14.76 1.76
C LEU A 276 2.80 -13.60 2.40
N ILE A 277 2.06 -12.61 2.89
CA ILE A 277 2.59 -11.48 3.64
C ILE A 277 2.04 -11.56 5.06
N GLY A 278 2.94 -11.75 6.00
CA GLY A 278 2.66 -11.90 7.42
C GLY A 278 2.68 -13.34 7.93
N ASP A 279 2.44 -13.51 9.22
CA ASP A 279 2.57 -14.78 9.94
C ASP A 279 1.58 -14.80 11.11
N ALA A 280 0.78 -15.88 11.16
CA ALA A 280 -0.25 -16.06 12.18
C ALA A 280 0.29 -16.32 13.61
N SER A 281 1.57 -16.64 13.72
CA SER A 281 2.22 -16.96 14.99
C SER A 281 3.07 -15.81 15.54
N ALA A 282 3.62 -15.00 14.65
CA ALA A 282 4.47 -13.86 14.97
C ALA A 282 4.23 -12.71 13.97
N PRO A 283 3.13 -11.95 14.12
CA PRO A 283 2.74 -10.90 13.19
C PRO A 283 3.86 -9.90 12.92
N PRO A 284 4.38 -9.78 11.69
CA PRO A 284 5.42 -8.82 11.41
C PRO A 284 4.88 -7.39 11.49
N THR A 285 5.79 -6.48 11.83
CA THR A 285 5.51 -5.06 11.92
C THR A 285 6.47 -4.23 11.08
N ARG A 286 6.03 -3.05 10.64
CA ARG A 286 6.88 -2.04 9.98
C ARG A 286 7.52 -2.51 8.67
N MET A 287 6.86 -3.40 7.95
CA MET A 287 7.27 -3.79 6.60
C MET A 287 7.06 -2.62 5.63
N LYS A 288 7.89 -2.55 4.58
CA LYS A 288 7.83 -1.54 3.52
C LYS A 288 8.05 -2.19 2.17
N ILE A 289 6.99 -2.69 1.56
CA ILE A 289 7.08 -3.39 0.26
C ILE A 289 6.50 -2.51 -0.83
N LYS A 290 7.23 -2.36 -1.93
CA LYS A 290 6.84 -1.50 -3.05
C LYS A 290 6.78 -2.26 -4.36
N ARG A 291 5.78 -1.93 -5.17
CA ARG A 291 5.64 -2.38 -6.57
C ARG A 291 5.55 -3.88 -6.76
N LEU A 292 5.22 -4.67 -5.73
CA LEU A 292 5.05 -6.13 -5.86
C LEU A 292 4.08 -6.45 -6.99
N LYS A 293 4.55 -7.22 -7.98
CA LYS A 293 3.71 -7.66 -9.11
C LYS A 293 3.56 -9.17 -9.11
N VAL A 294 2.32 -9.65 -9.24
CA VAL A 294 2.00 -11.07 -9.37
C VAL A 294 1.09 -11.28 -10.59
N ASP A 295 1.57 -12.01 -11.59
CA ASP A 295 0.85 -12.24 -12.86
C ASP A 295 0.56 -13.73 -13.07
N ARG A 296 -0.72 -14.12 -13.08
CA ARG A 296 -1.18 -15.44 -13.54
C ARG A 296 -1.54 -15.40 -15.04
N VAL A 297 -1.69 -16.55 -15.73
CA VAL A 297 -2.11 -16.58 -17.16
C VAL A 297 -3.57 -16.20 -17.33
N SER A 298 -4.43 -16.78 -16.51
CA SER A 298 -5.88 -16.68 -16.65
C SER A 298 -6.55 -16.87 -15.32
N ILE A 299 -7.70 -16.22 -15.16
CA ILE A 299 -8.57 -16.44 -14.02
C ILE A 299 -9.08 -17.89 -14.05
N VAL A 300 -8.75 -18.68 -13.04
CA VAL A 300 -9.36 -20.00 -12.82
C VAL A 300 -10.49 -19.81 -11.83
N THR A 301 -11.73 -19.74 -12.29
CA THR A 301 -12.89 -19.48 -11.42
C THR A 301 -13.36 -20.72 -10.64
N ALA A 302 -13.05 -21.91 -11.16
CA ALA A 302 -13.42 -23.20 -10.57
C ALA A 302 -12.60 -23.58 -9.31
N THR A 303 -11.44 -22.95 -9.11
CA THR A 303 -10.53 -23.24 -8.00
C THR A 303 -10.24 -21.95 -7.26
N GLU A 304 -10.24 -21.98 -5.93
CA GLU A 304 -9.79 -20.85 -5.13
C GLU A 304 -8.30 -20.63 -5.37
N ASN A 305 -7.97 -19.49 -5.96
CA ASN A 305 -6.60 -19.08 -6.20
C ASN A 305 -6.46 -17.59 -5.93
N GLU A 306 -5.33 -17.27 -5.33
CA GLU A 306 -5.02 -15.94 -4.84
C GLU A 306 -3.80 -15.38 -5.57
N GLY A 307 -3.58 -14.08 -5.50
CA GLY A 307 -2.29 -13.51 -5.89
C GLY A 307 -1.43 -13.24 -4.66
N VAL A 308 -1.94 -12.40 -3.76
CA VAL A 308 -1.29 -12.04 -2.50
C VAL A 308 -2.27 -12.26 -1.35
N ARG A 309 -1.84 -13.05 -0.37
CA ARG A 309 -2.53 -13.21 0.91
C ARG A 309 -1.83 -12.37 1.97
N PHE A 310 -2.57 -11.51 2.64
CA PHE A 310 -2.16 -10.88 3.88
C PHE A 310 -2.73 -11.70 5.03
N ILE A 311 -1.87 -12.16 5.94
CA ILE A 311 -2.26 -12.85 7.17
C ILE A 311 -1.54 -12.20 8.33
N GLU A 312 -2.27 -11.71 9.32
CA GLU A 312 -1.71 -11.14 10.55
C GLU A 312 -0.45 -10.26 10.36
N VAL A 313 -0.57 -9.18 9.60
CA VAL A 313 0.50 -8.17 9.45
C VAL A 313 0.03 -6.85 10.01
N ASN A 314 0.91 -6.16 10.74
CA ASN A 314 0.52 -4.98 11.49
C ASN A 314 1.44 -3.78 11.21
N GLN A 315 0.92 -2.55 11.31
CA GLN A 315 1.72 -1.32 11.29
C GLN A 315 2.72 -1.22 10.11
N SER A 316 2.31 -1.67 8.92
CA SER A 316 3.17 -1.79 7.74
C SER A 316 2.68 -0.95 6.56
N ASP A 317 3.58 -0.60 5.65
CA ASP A 317 3.32 0.18 4.45
C ASP A 317 3.50 -0.68 3.18
N PHE A 318 2.46 -0.74 2.36
CA PHE A 318 2.47 -1.44 1.07
C PHE A 318 2.08 -0.45 -0.03
N SER A 319 2.87 -0.35 -1.10
CA SER A 319 2.59 0.64 -2.15
C SER A 319 2.77 0.12 -3.56
N ASP A 320 1.86 0.50 -4.46
CA ASP A 320 1.89 0.21 -5.90
C ASP A 320 1.87 -1.28 -6.25
N PHE A 321 1.20 -2.11 -5.44
CA PHE A 321 1.05 -3.53 -5.77
C PHE A 321 0.20 -3.69 -7.02
N GLU A 322 0.54 -4.67 -7.87
CA GLU A 322 -0.22 -5.01 -9.07
C GLU A 322 -0.41 -6.53 -9.15
N VAL A 323 -1.65 -6.99 -9.05
CA VAL A 323 -1.96 -8.42 -9.07
C VAL A 323 -2.98 -8.70 -10.16
N ARG A 324 -2.68 -9.66 -11.05
CA ARG A 324 -3.52 -9.96 -12.21
C ARG A 324 -3.92 -11.42 -12.29
N TRP A 325 -5.15 -11.62 -12.77
CA TRP A 325 -5.71 -12.89 -13.22
C TRP A 325 -5.76 -13.97 -12.14
N ALA A 326 -5.90 -13.56 -10.88
CA ALA A 326 -6.25 -14.45 -9.76
C ALA A 326 -7.75 -14.31 -9.44
N LYS A 327 -8.38 -15.37 -8.94
CA LYS A 327 -9.79 -15.31 -8.47
C LYS A 327 -9.93 -14.29 -7.33
N TYR A 328 -8.96 -14.29 -6.41
CA TYR A 328 -8.83 -13.32 -5.32
C TYR A 328 -7.42 -12.67 -5.35
N PRO A 329 -7.22 -11.63 -6.17
CA PRO A 329 -5.93 -10.96 -6.30
C PRO A 329 -5.32 -10.53 -4.97
N MET A 330 -6.10 -9.86 -4.11
CA MET A 330 -5.63 -9.44 -2.79
C MET A 330 -6.62 -9.90 -1.73
N HIS A 331 -6.15 -10.77 -0.84
CA HIS A 331 -6.96 -11.40 0.19
C HIS A 331 -6.39 -11.08 1.57
N TRP A 332 -7.14 -10.38 2.41
CA TRP A 332 -6.82 -10.13 3.81
C TRP A 332 -7.56 -11.14 4.67
N VAL A 333 -6.81 -12.08 5.22
CA VAL A 333 -7.32 -13.16 6.06
C VAL A 333 -7.11 -12.79 7.52
N THR A 334 -8.15 -12.96 8.33
CA THR A 334 -8.09 -12.70 9.76
C THR A 334 -7.83 -13.99 10.52
N ASP A 335 -6.87 -13.94 11.43
CA ASP A 335 -6.66 -14.99 12.42
C ASP A 335 -6.33 -14.30 13.77
N THR A 336 -6.05 -15.07 14.82
CA THR A 336 -5.92 -14.64 16.21
C THR A 336 -5.30 -13.26 16.49
N ALA A 337 -4.23 -12.85 15.81
CA ALA A 337 -3.54 -11.59 16.09
C ALA A 337 -3.93 -10.40 15.19
N GLY A 338 -4.73 -10.65 14.15
CA GLY A 338 -5.29 -9.62 13.26
C GLY A 338 -4.29 -8.93 12.31
N CYS A 339 -4.83 -8.39 11.22
CA CYS A 339 -4.15 -7.61 10.19
C CYS A 339 -4.58 -6.14 10.31
N ALA A 340 -3.78 -5.34 11.02
CA ALA A 340 -4.24 -4.06 11.55
C ALA A 340 -3.26 -2.89 11.40
N TYR A 341 -3.80 -1.67 11.35
CA TYR A 341 -3.05 -0.43 11.33
C TYR A 341 -2.08 -0.29 10.13
N ASN A 342 -2.34 -0.98 9.03
CA ASN A 342 -1.50 -0.90 7.83
C ASN A 342 -1.94 0.25 6.92
N ASN A 343 -1.01 0.69 6.06
CA ASN A 343 -1.27 1.62 4.98
C ASN A 343 -1.06 0.93 3.63
N PHE A 344 -2.07 0.97 2.79
CA PHE A 344 -2.07 0.39 1.44
C PHE A 344 -2.22 1.51 0.42
N TYR A 345 -1.18 1.78 -0.37
CA TYR A 345 -1.13 2.88 -1.34
C TYR A 345 -1.25 2.34 -2.76
N ASN A 346 -2.22 2.85 -3.52
CA ASN A 346 -2.40 2.55 -4.94
C ASN A 346 -2.32 1.05 -5.26
N MET A 347 -3.07 0.24 -4.51
CA MET A 347 -3.15 -1.20 -4.74
C MET A 347 -3.94 -1.46 -6.04
N GLN A 348 -3.43 -2.27 -6.95
CA GLN A 348 -4.08 -2.56 -8.23
C GLN A 348 -4.35 -4.05 -8.37
N ALA A 349 -5.61 -4.38 -8.63
CA ALA A 349 -6.08 -5.75 -8.78
C ALA A 349 -6.88 -5.85 -10.09
N ILE A 350 -6.56 -6.84 -10.93
CA ILE A 350 -7.08 -6.91 -12.29
C ILE A 350 -7.63 -8.32 -12.55
N GLY A 351 -8.88 -8.37 -12.99
CA GLY A 351 -9.59 -9.54 -13.46
C GLY A 351 -9.86 -10.61 -12.42
N GLY A 352 -10.00 -10.23 -11.15
CA GLY A 352 -10.51 -11.10 -10.10
C GLY A 352 -12.03 -11.14 -10.03
N VAL A 353 -12.52 -12.08 -9.23
CA VAL A 353 -13.94 -12.18 -8.84
C VAL A 353 -14.22 -11.23 -7.69
N ARG A 354 -13.35 -11.26 -6.67
CA ARG A 354 -13.24 -10.26 -5.61
C ARG A 354 -11.82 -9.76 -5.65
N ASN A 355 -11.62 -8.59 -6.24
CA ASN A 355 -10.30 -8.02 -6.42
C ASN A 355 -9.62 -7.79 -5.07
N TRP A 356 -10.35 -7.14 -4.15
CA TRP A 356 -9.98 -7.03 -2.75
C TRP A 356 -11.00 -7.76 -1.89
N TRP A 357 -10.53 -8.69 -1.07
CA TRP A 357 -11.39 -9.44 -0.15
C TRP A 357 -10.85 -9.31 1.27
N LEU A 358 -11.65 -8.73 2.16
CA LEU A 358 -11.36 -8.63 3.59
C LEU A 358 -12.22 -9.65 4.34
N GLU A 359 -11.65 -10.80 4.63
CA GLU A 359 -12.32 -11.93 5.29
C GLU A 359 -12.44 -11.72 6.79
N ALA A 360 -13.61 -12.06 7.33
CA ALA A 360 -13.96 -11.91 8.74
C ALA A 360 -14.06 -13.28 9.43
N THR A 361 -12.93 -13.91 9.70
CA THR A 361 -12.78 -15.15 10.46
C THR A 361 -12.53 -14.85 11.94
N ALA A 362 -13.50 -15.18 12.80
CA ALA A 362 -13.34 -15.09 14.25
C ALA A 362 -12.26 -16.08 14.73
N PRO A 363 -11.34 -15.69 15.64
CA PRO A 363 -11.32 -14.50 16.50
C PRO A 363 -10.49 -13.31 16.00
N GLY A 364 -10.02 -13.32 14.74
CA GLY A 364 -9.15 -12.29 14.19
C GLY A 364 -9.83 -11.00 13.77
N PHE A 365 -9.03 -9.98 13.41
CA PHE A 365 -9.52 -8.67 12.93
C PHE A 365 -8.74 -8.17 11.71
N THR A 366 -9.43 -7.64 10.69
CA THR A 366 -8.82 -6.82 9.63
C THR A 366 -9.31 -5.41 9.90
N ASN A 367 -8.57 -4.65 10.71
CA ASN A 367 -9.08 -3.42 11.28
C ASN A 367 -8.11 -2.24 11.25
N GLU A 368 -8.67 -1.03 11.22
CA GLU A 368 -7.90 0.23 11.24
C GLU A 368 -6.90 0.40 10.09
N ASN A 369 -7.08 -0.36 9.01
CA ASN A 369 -6.26 -0.24 7.81
C ASN A 369 -6.72 0.96 6.98
N LYS A 370 -5.76 1.60 6.30
CA LYS A 370 -6.00 2.74 5.42
C LYS A 370 -5.63 2.38 3.99
N PHE A 371 -6.59 2.48 3.09
CA PHE A 371 -6.42 2.23 1.67
C PHE A 371 -6.46 3.56 0.92
N PHE A 372 -5.35 3.93 0.28
CA PHE A 372 -5.17 5.20 -0.41
C PHE A 372 -5.20 4.99 -1.93
N GLY A 373 -6.32 5.33 -2.55
CA GLY A 373 -6.58 5.09 -3.96
C GLY A 373 -6.61 3.60 -4.26
N GLY A 374 -6.02 3.23 -5.40
CA GLY A 374 -6.03 1.87 -5.90
C GLY A 374 -7.16 1.64 -6.89
N ARG A 375 -6.97 0.62 -7.72
CA ARG A 375 -7.85 0.35 -8.86
C ARG A 375 -8.13 -1.14 -8.99
N CYS A 376 -9.42 -1.47 -8.99
CA CYS A 376 -9.92 -2.81 -9.24
C CYS A 376 -10.53 -2.84 -10.65
N PHE A 377 -10.03 -3.71 -11.52
CA PHE A 377 -10.55 -3.92 -12.88
C PHE A 377 -11.22 -5.28 -13.00
N ASP A 378 -12.33 -5.36 -13.73
CA ASP A 378 -12.98 -6.63 -14.07
C ASP A 378 -12.17 -7.50 -15.06
N GLY A 379 -12.55 -8.77 -15.14
CA GLY A 379 -12.01 -9.75 -16.09
C GLY A 379 -13.12 -10.55 -16.80
N GLY A 380 -14.37 -10.10 -16.70
CA GLY A 380 -15.57 -10.79 -17.19
C GLY A 380 -16.80 -10.54 -16.29
N ASP A 381 -17.92 -11.22 -16.59
CA ASP A 381 -19.24 -11.12 -15.91
C ASP A 381 -19.22 -11.57 -14.43
N MET A 382 -18.49 -10.87 -13.55
CA MET A 382 -18.32 -11.25 -12.14
C MET A 382 -18.53 -10.11 -11.14
N VAL A 383 -19.01 -10.53 -9.96
CA VAL A 383 -19.81 -9.78 -8.99
C VAL A 383 -18.95 -9.33 -7.80
N THR A 384 -18.98 -8.02 -7.52
CA THR A 384 -18.31 -7.32 -6.41
C THR A 384 -16.78 -7.28 -6.42
N GLN A 385 -16.25 -6.07 -6.58
CA GLN A 385 -14.84 -5.81 -6.81
C GLN A 385 -14.06 -5.65 -5.49
N ILE A 386 -14.66 -4.95 -4.52
CA ILE A 386 -14.18 -4.88 -3.14
C ILE A 386 -15.22 -5.54 -2.26
N TYR A 387 -14.84 -6.62 -1.56
CA TYR A 387 -15.73 -7.42 -0.74
C TYR A 387 -15.23 -7.42 0.70
N ILE A 388 -16.04 -6.90 1.62
CA ILE A 388 -15.76 -6.92 3.06
C ILE A 388 -16.81 -7.82 3.71
N ASP A 389 -16.35 -8.91 4.31
CA ASP A 389 -17.21 -9.92 4.94
C ASP A 389 -18.00 -9.36 6.13
N GLY A 390 -19.04 -10.12 6.51
CA GLY A 390 -19.87 -9.81 7.66
C GLY A 390 -19.19 -10.06 9.00
N GLY A 391 -19.64 -9.37 10.03
CA GLY A 391 -19.17 -9.58 11.41
C GLY A 391 -18.23 -8.49 11.92
N THR A 392 -17.82 -8.61 13.19
CA THR A 392 -17.06 -7.55 13.90
C THR A 392 -15.56 -7.56 13.60
N ALA A 393 -15.07 -8.49 12.76
CA ALA A 393 -13.65 -8.68 12.48
C ALA A 393 -13.11 -7.69 11.44
N SER A 394 -13.86 -7.45 10.36
CA SER A 394 -13.45 -6.52 9.29
C SER A 394 -14.04 -5.13 9.53
N ASN A 395 -13.47 -4.39 10.49
CA ASN A 395 -14.03 -3.14 10.97
C ASN A 395 -13.07 -1.95 11.04
N ASN A 396 -13.63 -0.75 11.11
CA ASN A 396 -12.86 0.49 11.30
C ASN A 396 -11.79 0.75 10.22
N ASN A 397 -11.96 0.19 9.01
CA ASN A 397 -11.06 0.46 7.88
C ASN A 397 -11.49 1.74 7.16
N VAL A 398 -10.52 2.45 6.58
CA VAL A 398 -10.78 3.70 5.83
C VAL A 398 -10.27 3.57 4.40
N PHE A 399 -11.14 3.83 3.44
CA PHE A 399 -10.85 3.77 2.01
C PHE A 399 -10.93 5.17 1.41
N PHE A 400 -9.81 5.70 0.94
CA PHE A 400 -9.70 7.00 0.28
C PHE A 400 -9.71 6.81 -1.23
N SER A 401 -10.78 7.24 -1.88
CA SER A 401 -10.96 7.20 -3.33
C SER A 401 -10.69 5.84 -3.98
N PRO A 402 -11.22 4.72 -3.44
CA PRO A 402 -11.11 3.43 -4.12
C PRO A 402 -11.79 3.52 -5.50
N SER A 403 -11.12 3.01 -6.53
CA SER A 403 -11.62 3.01 -7.90
C SER A 403 -11.97 1.59 -8.34
N VAL A 404 -13.20 1.39 -8.78
CA VAL A 404 -13.71 0.15 -9.35
C VAL A 404 -14.11 0.42 -10.79
N GLU A 405 -13.56 -0.33 -11.74
CA GLU A 405 -13.69 -0.08 -13.18
C GLU A 405 -13.99 -1.39 -13.94
N GLY A 406 -14.82 -1.35 -15.00
CA GLY A 406 -15.00 -2.50 -15.88
C GLY A 406 -16.38 -2.64 -16.54
N SER A 407 -16.77 -3.87 -16.84
CA SER A 407 -18.09 -4.32 -17.26
C SER A 407 -18.74 -5.26 -16.22
N GLY A 408 -20.05 -5.15 -15.97
CA GLY A 408 -20.78 -5.99 -14.99
C GLY A 408 -21.15 -5.27 -13.67
N ASP A 409 -21.70 -6.02 -12.70
CA ASP A 409 -22.16 -5.53 -11.39
C ASP A 409 -20.99 -4.99 -10.54
N GLN A 410 -20.73 -3.70 -10.70
CA GLN A 410 -19.64 -2.98 -10.04
C GLN A 410 -20.10 -2.40 -8.72
N SER A 411 -19.81 -3.10 -7.64
CA SER A 411 -20.05 -2.59 -6.30
C SER A 411 -18.86 -2.81 -5.37
N ILE A 412 -18.75 -1.89 -4.41
CA ILE A 412 -18.07 -2.11 -3.14
C ILE A 412 -19.11 -2.75 -2.22
N TYR A 413 -18.97 -4.02 -1.87
CA TYR A 413 -19.84 -4.68 -0.92
C TYR A 413 -19.22 -4.64 0.48
N CYS A 414 -19.94 -4.08 1.43
CA CYS A 414 -19.52 -4.00 2.82
C CYS A 414 -20.56 -4.64 3.72
N ASN A 415 -20.27 -5.84 4.23
CA ASN A 415 -21.06 -6.48 5.28
C ASN A 415 -20.40 -6.31 6.68
N GLY A 416 -19.19 -5.75 6.73
CA GLY A 416 -18.45 -5.46 7.96
C GLY A 416 -19.02 -4.25 8.71
N GLN A 417 -18.29 -3.79 9.74
CA GLN A 417 -18.77 -2.72 10.63
C GLN A 417 -17.84 -1.52 10.68
N GLN A 418 -18.37 -0.32 10.91
CA GLN A 418 -17.56 0.88 11.19
C GLN A 418 -16.56 1.29 10.09
N ASN A 419 -16.72 0.81 8.85
CA ASN A 419 -15.84 1.17 7.75
C ASN A 419 -16.24 2.52 7.13
N LEU A 420 -15.26 3.28 6.65
CA LEU A 420 -15.45 4.59 6.04
C LEU A 420 -14.94 4.61 4.59
N PHE A 421 -15.80 4.99 3.65
CA PHE A 421 -15.47 5.15 2.24
C PHE A 421 -15.53 6.62 1.86
N ILE A 422 -14.40 7.22 1.52
CA ILE A 422 -14.28 8.62 1.12
C ILE A 422 -14.11 8.68 -0.40
N GLN A 423 -15.01 9.38 -1.08
CA GLN A 423 -15.03 9.57 -2.53
C GLN A 423 -14.86 8.26 -3.32
N PRO A 424 -15.58 7.17 -2.97
CA PRO A 424 -15.50 5.95 -3.75
C PRO A 424 -15.96 6.24 -5.18
N ARG A 425 -15.33 5.54 -6.12
CA ARG A 425 -15.57 5.69 -7.53
C ARG A 425 -15.82 4.33 -8.13
N THR A 426 -16.97 4.19 -8.76
CA THR A 426 -17.29 3.15 -9.73
C THR A 426 -17.34 3.79 -11.12
N GLU A 427 -16.93 3.06 -12.14
CA GLU A 427 -17.07 3.47 -13.54
C GLU A 427 -17.25 2.24 -14.42
N GLY A 428 -18.39 2.19 -15.13
CA GLY A 428 -18.64 1.12 -16.08
C GLY A 428 -20.03 1.15 -16.70
N THR A 429 -20.32 0.17 -17.53
CA THR A 429 -21.54 0.09 -18.35
C THR A 429 -22.77 -0.45 -17.62
N TRP A 430 -22.59 -1.14 -16.49
CA TRP A 430 -23.67 -1.80 -15.72
C TRP A 430 -23.52 -1.56 -14.21
N VAL A 431 -23.33 -0.29 -13.81
CA VAL A 431 -23.29 0.07 -12.38
C VAL A 431 -24.70 -0.09 -11.80
N VAL A 432 -24.86 -1.02 -10.86
CA VAL A 432 -26.10 -1.20 -10.09
C VAL A 432 -26.09 -0.25 -8.90
N ASP A 433 -25.04 -0.32 -8.07
CA ASP A 433 -24.82 0.52 -6.90
C ASP A 433 -23.32 0.67 -6.61
N ASP A 434 -22.87 1.87 -6.23
CA ASP A 434 -21.45 2.13 -5.98
C ASP A 434 -20.97 1.46 -4.70
N VAL A 435 -21.80 1.55 -3.66
CA VAL A 435 -21.57 0.89 -2.37
C VAL A 435 -22.84 0.16 -1.96
N VAL A 436 -22.68 -1.11 -1.61
CA VAL A 436 -23.75 -1.98 -1.13
C VAL A 436 -23.44 -2.38 0.30
N TYR A 437 -24.28 -1.98 1.23
CA TYR A 437 -24.22 -2.42 2.62
C TYR A 437 -25.02 -3.72 2.77
N GLY A 438 -24.34 -4.78 3.23
CA GLY A 438 -24.96 -6.08 3.46
C GLY A 438 -25.87 -6.11 4.68
N ALA A 439 -26.65 -7.20 4.84
CA ALA A 439 -27.64 -7.32 5.92
C ALA A 439 -27.04 -7.28 7.35
N ASP A 440 -25.77 -7.67 7.51
CA ASP A 440 -25.04 -7.67 8.79
C ASP A 440 -24.18 -6.42 8.99
N SER A 441 -24.14 -5.54 7.99
CA SER A 441 -23.34 -4.32 8.02
C SER A 441 -23.86 -3.35 9.06
N ARG A 442 -22.97 -2.70 9.83
CA ARG A 442 -23.36 -1.76 10.89
C ARG A 442 -22.44 -0.57 10.97
N PHE A 443 -22.98 0.62 11.19
CA PHE A 443 -22.22 1.85 11.45
C PHE A 443 -21.19 2.22 10.38
N ASN A 444 -21.36 1.75 9.14
CA ASN A 444 -20.49 2.13 8.04
C ASN A 444 -20.88 3.52 7.50
N ARG A 445 -19.93 4.19 6.85
CA ARG A 445 -20.15 5.53 6.31
C ARG A 445 -19.55 5.72 4.92
N VAL A 446 -20.30 6.41 4.06
CA VAL A 446 -19.80 6.94 2.79
C VAL A 446 -19.75 8.46 2.86
N GLU A 447 -18.65 9.07 2.41
CA GLU A 447 -18.51 10.53 2.26
C GLU A 447 -18.10 10.86 0.83
N SER A 448 -18.94 11.56 0.06
CA SER A 448 -18.60 11.90 -1.32
C SER A 448 -19.10 13.29 -1.73
N SER A 449 -18.28 14.00 -2.49
CA SER A 449 -18.67 15.26 -3.14
C SER A 449 -19.35 15.05 -4.50
N ARG A 450 -19.45 13.80 -4.98
CA ARG A 450 -20.12 13.43 -6.22
C ARG A 450 -21.63 13.52 -6.08
N LEU A 451 -22.31 13.90 -7.17
CA LEU A 451 -23.77 14.08 -7.22
C LEU A 451 -24.51 12.78 -7.52
N ASP A 452 -23.79 11.80 -8.05
CA ASP A 452 -24.28 10.59 -8.69
C ASP A 452 -23.90 9.32 -7.93
N ILE A 453 -23.43 9.46 -6.67
CA ILE A 453 -23.08 8.29 -5.87
C ILE A 453 -24.35 7.50 -5.46
N SER A 454 -24.34 6.21 -5.73
CA SER A 454 -25.42 5.28 -5.40
C SER A 454 -25.04 4.39 -4.23
N VAL A 455 -25.89 4.34 -3.21
CA VAL A 455 -25.71 3.49 -2.03
C VAL A 455 -27.00 2.71 -1.80
N THR A 456 -26.88 1.39 -1.71
CA THR A 456 -27.98 0.51 -1.31
C THR A 456 -27.68 -0.09 0.05
N ASP A 457 -28.63 0.05 0.97
CA ASP A 457 -28.52 -0.50 2.33
C ASP A 457 -29.51 -1.63 2.55
N TYR A 458 -28.98 -2.83 2.81
CA TYR A 458 -29.75 -4.00 3.20
C TYR A 458 -29.73 -4.27 4.71
N ALA A 459 -28.98 -3.50 5.49
CA ALA A 459 -29.05 -3.54 6.95
C ALA A 459 -30.34 -2.85 7.38
N GLY A 460 -31.39 -3.65 7.62
CA GLY A 460 -32.70 -3.15 8.06
C GLY A 460 -32.74 -2.56 9.48
N ASP A 461 -31.63 -1.98 9.95
CA ASP A 461 -31.48 -1.37 11.27
C ASP A 461 -30.99 0.09 11.24
N ASP A 462 -30.89 0.69 10.04
CA ASP A 462 -30.61 2.11 9.79
C ASP A 462 -29.33 2.64 10.46
N THR A 463 -28.37 1.77 10.78
CA THR A 463 -27.12 2.16 11.43
C THR A 463 -26.05 2.67 10.47
N ASN A 464 -26.11 2.32 9.18
CA ASN A 464 -25.18 2.86 8.20
C ASN A 464 -25.60 4.25 7.73
N THR A 465 -24.63 5.04 7.28
CA THR A 465 -24.85 6.42 6.85
C THR A 465 -24.14 6.70 5.53
N TRP A 466 -24.61 7.69 4.79
CA TRP A 466 -23.91 8.20 3.61
C TRP A 466 -24.16 9.68 3.45
N GLN A 467 -23.14 10.42 3.03
CA GLN A 467 -23.19 11.85 2.78
C GLN A 467 -22.79 12.12 1.34
N THR A 468 -23.71 12.71 0.59
CA THR A 468 -23.54 13.05 -0.82
C THR A 468 -23.81 14.53 -0.99
N ARG A 469 -23.23 15.14 -2.02
CA ARG A 469 -23.70 16.46 -2.46
C ARG A 469 -24.88 16.17 -3.38
N THR A 470 -26.13 16.46 -3.03
CA THR A 470 -27.22 16.34 -4.02
C THR A 470 -28.01 17.63 -4.16
N SER A 471 -28.14 18.09 -5.40
CA SER A 471 -29.30 18.86 -5.84
C SER A 471 -30.39 17.85 -6.24
N GLY A 472 -31.37 17.60 -5.37
CA GLY A 472 -32.60 16.88 -5.71
C GLY A 472 -32.88 15.58 -4.94
N SER A 473 -33.91 15.64 -4.10
CA SER A 473 -34.84 14.57 -3.68
C SER A 473 -34.35 13.25 -3.07
N LYS A 474 -33.07 13.04 -2.78
CA LYS A 474 -32.64 11.97 -1.87
C LYS A 474 -31.90 12.58 -0.69
N MET A 475 -32.67 13.11 0.26
CA MET A 475 -32.15 13.50 1.57
C MET A 475 -31.74 12.24 2.32
N GLU A 476 -30.61 12.34 2.99
CA GLU A 476 -30.16 11.54 4.14
C GLU A 476 -31.22 10.55 4.66
N SER A 477 -31.19 9.29 4.23
CA SER A 477 -32.16 8.27 4.67
C SER A 477 -31.53 7.24 5.62
N GLY A 478 -30.65 7.71 6.51
CA GLY A 478 -30.20 6.95 7.68
C GLY A 478 -30.36 7.83 8.91
N ASP A 479 -31.00 7.30 9.96
CA ASP A 479 -31.38 8.01 11.20
C ASP A 479 -30.21 8.59 12.02
N ASN A 480 -28.96 8.51 11.53
CA ASN A 480 -27.76 8.90 12.28
C ASN A 480 -26.84 9.93 11.59
N ASN A 481 -27.29 10.63 10.55
CA ASN A 481 -26.51 11.74 9.98
C ASN A 481 -26.79 13.07 10.70
N VAL A 482 -26.35 13.14 11.96
CA VAL A 482 -26.13 14.43 12.62
C VAL A 482 -24.64 14.53 12.90
N ILE A 483 -23.91 15.31 12.08
CA ILE A 483 -22.70 16.02 12.51
C ILE A 483 -22.97 16.45 13.93
N HIS A 484 -22.22 15.97 14.94
CA HIS A 484 -22.43 16.24 16.37
C HIS A 484 -22.86 17.70 16.70
N HIS A 485 -24.09 18.08 16.43
CA HIS A 485 -25.01 18.44 17.47
C HIS A 485 -25.52 17.08 17.91
N ARG A 486 -24.91 16.56 18.98
CA ARG A 486 -25.65 15.73 19.94
C ARG A 486 -27.12 16.12 19.78
N ALA A 487 -28.00 15.18 19.48
CA ALA A 487 -29.37 15.34 19.90
C ALA A 487 -29.24 15.62 21.39
N VAL A 488 -29.08 16.91 21.74
CA VAL A 488 -29.50 17.41 23.00
C VAL A 488 -30.95 17.01 22.86
N HIS A 489 -31.27 15.90 23.53
CA HIS A 489 -32.36 15.95 24.47
C HIS A 489 -32.19 17.27 25.25
N THR A 490 -32.47 18.39 24.60
CA THR A 490 -33.28 19.43 25.16
C THR A 490 -34.64 18.75 25.20
N GLY A 491 -34.77 17.81 26.13
CA GLY A 491 -35.96 17.75 26.94
C GLY A 491 -36.08 19.09 27.64
N VAL A 492 -36.37 20.14 26.86
CA VAL A 492 -37.40 21.06 27.23
C VAL A 492 -38.68 20.30 26.95
N HIS A 493 -38.98 19.42 27.91
CA HIS A 493 -40.25 18.78 28.12
C HIS A 493 -41.24 19.89 28.53
N THR A 494 -41.59 20.77 27.60
CA THR A 494 -42.70 21.71 27.76
C THR A 494 -43.32 21.81 26.38
N THR A 495 -44.37 21.04 26.11
CA THR A 495 -45.70 21.44 26.54
C THR A 495 -46.64 20.23 26.74
N GLY A 496 -47.17 20.10 27.96
CA GLY A 496 -48.51 19.49 28.17
C GLY A 496 -48.62 17.99 28.45
N ALA A 497 -47.59 17.28 28.91
CA ALA A 497 -47.83 15.96 29.51
C ALA A 497 -48.69 16.16 30.78
N GLY A 498 -49.91 15.62 30.78
CA GLY A 498 -50.78 15.66 31.95
C GLY A 498 -50.09 15.07 33.18
N SER A 499 -50.52 15.46 34.38
CA SER A 499 -49.96 14.88 35.61
C SER A 499 -50.06 13.35 35.59
N PRO A 500 -49.03 12.61 36.04
CA PRO A 500 -49.08 11.14 36.06
C PRO A 500 -50.27 10.66 36.89
N VAL A 501 -50.99 9.67 36.38
CA VAL A 501 -52.13 9.06 37.07
C VAL A 501 -51.71 7.72 37.65
N VAL A 502 -52.03 7.48 38.91
CA VAL A 502 -51.56 6.30 39.67
C VAL A 502 -52.33 5.05 39.23
N ILE A 503 -51.60 3.96 38.98
CA ILE A 503 -52.18 2.65 38.68
C ILE A 503 -52.31 1.87 39.98
N SER A 504 -53.48 1.26 40.19
CA SER A 504 -53.77 0.40 41.35
C SER A 504 -54.13 -1.03 40.99
N GLY A 505 -54.11 -1.39 39.70
CA GLY A 505 -54.35 -2.75 39.22
C GLY A 505 -54.24 -2.88 37.70
N ALA A 506 -53.95 -4.08 37.22
CA ALA A 506 -54.03 -4.45 35.80
C ALA A 506 -54.45 -5.92 35.66
N THR A 507 -55.31 -6.24 34.67
CA THR A 507 -55.86 -7.59 34.47
C THR A 507 -55.01 -8.44 33.53
N GLN A 508 -54.82 -9.72 33.82
CA GLN A 508 -54.29 -10.72 32.87
C GLN A 508 -55.40 -11.15 31.90
N ALA A 509 -55.71 -10.29 30.92
CA ALA A 509 -56.80 -10.49 29.96
C ALA A 509 -56.46 -9.85 28.60
N SER A 510 -57.31 -10.08 27.60
CA SER A 510 -57.25 -9.43 26.29
C SER A 510 -58.55 -8.66 26.03
N PRO A 511 -58.55 -7.31 26.05
CA PRO A 511 -57.40 -6.44 26.34
C PRO A 511 -57.02 -6.40 27.82
N VAL A 512 -55.79 -5.97 28.11
CA VAL A 512 -55.39 -5.57 29.47
C VAL A 512 -56.21 -4.36 29.91
N VAL A 513 -56.95 -4.48 31.02
CA VAL A 513 -57.66 -3.38 31.67
C VAL A 513 -56.85 -2.89 32.86
N VAL A 514 -56.48 -1.61 32.84
CA VAL A 514 -55.78 -0.95 33.94
C VAL A 514 -56.79 -0.24 34.84
N THR A 515 -56.63 -0.39 36.15
CA THR A 515 -57.42 0.31 37.18
C THR A 515 -56.64 1.52 37.68
N SER A 516 -57.27 2.69 37.62
CA SER A 516 -56.74 3.97 38.10
C SER A 516 -57.90 4.87 38.49
N THR A 517 -58.12 5.11 39.78
CA THR A 517 -59.30 5.86 40.24
C THR A 517 -59.25 7.33 39.80
N ALA A 518 -60.34 7.82 39.21
CA ALA A 518 -60.50 9.23 38.79
C ALA A 518 -59.35 9.75 37.90
N HIS A 519 -58.89 8.93 36.95
CA HIS A 519 -57.72 9.23 36.12
C HIS A 519 -57.91 10.40 35.13
N GLY A 520 -59.16 10.80 34.82
CA GLY A 520 -59.43 11.96 33.95
C GLY A 520 -58.92 11.82 32.50
N LEU A 521 -58.73 10.58 32.03
CA LEU A 521 -58.26 10.26 30.68
C LEU A 521 -59.47 9.99 29.79
N ALA A 522 -59.33 10.24 28.48
CA ALA A 522 -60.38 10.00 27.50
C ALA A 522 -60.04 8.81 26.60
N SER A 523 -61.06 8.10 26.10
CA SER A 523 -60.88 7.06 25.08
C SER A 523 -60.16 7.62 23.85
N GLY A 524 -59.24 6.85 23.28
CA GLY A 524 -58.37 7.27 22.18
C GLY A 524 -57.16 8.12 22.58
N SER A 525 -57.01 8.51 23.85
CA SER A 525 -55.79 9.17 24.35
C SER A 525 -54.60 8.21 24.34
N TYR A 526 -53.39 8.75 24.35
CA TYR A 526 -52.15 7.97 24.42
C TYR A 526 -51.52 8.10 25.81
N ILE A 527 -50.95 7.00 26.30
CA ILE A 527 -50.24 6.96 27.58
C ILE A 527 -48.96 6.15 27.49
N THR A 528 -48.04 6.38 28.44
CA THR A 528 -46.92 5.46 28.73
C THR A 528 -47.04 4.95 30.16
N ILE A 529 -46.93 3.64 30.38
CA ILE A 529 -46.97 3.05 31.72
C ILE A 529 -45.54 2.87 32.26
N ARG A 530 -45.34 3.15 33.56
CA ARG A 530 -44.06 2.95 34.24
C ARG A 530 -44.24 2.46 35.66
N LYS A 531 -43.24 1.75 36.18
CA LYS A 531 -43.09 1.30 37.58
C LYS A 531 -44.22 0.38 38.10
N VAL A 532 -44.93 -0.31 37.21
CA VAL A 532 -45.81 -1.41 37.60
C VAL A 532 -44.95 -2.58 38.07
N GLY A 533 -45.17 -3.05 39.29
CA GLY A 533 -44.57 -4.28 39.80
C GLY A 533 -45.48 -5.48 39.53
N GLY A 534 -44.90 -6.65 39.34
CA GLY A 534 -45.63 -7.85 38.95
C GLY A 534 -45.73 -7.93 37.44
N MET A 535 -46.72 -7.26 36.83
CA MET A 535 -46.95 -7.20 35.39
C MET A 535 -45.98 -6.22 34.70
N GLU A 536 -44.69 -6.55 34.66
CA GLU A 536 -43.65 -5.65 34.15
C GLU A 536 -43.66 -5.49 32.63
N GLU A 537 -44.30 -6.40 31.90
CA GLU A 537 -44.40 -6.43 30.43
C GLU A 537 -45.13 -5.20 29.87
N ILE A 538 -45.91 -4.50 30.70
CA ILE A 538 -46.58 -3.26 30.28
C ILE A 538 -45.77 -1.99 30.55
N ASN A 539 -44.65 -2.08 31.29
CA ASN A 539 -43.82 -0.93 31.55
C ASN A 539 -43.07 -0.48 30.29
N HIS A 540 -42.81 0.83 30.19
CA HIS A 540 -41.99 1.44 29.15
C HIS A 540 -42.55 1.37 27.71
N HIS A 541 -43.80 0.93 27.56
CA HIS A 541 -44.52 0.93 26.29
C HIS A 541 -45.56 2.06 26.20
N ALA A 542 -45.82 2.50 24.97
CA ALA A 542 -46.89 3.44 24.65
C ALA A 542 -48.17 2.67 24.28
N TYR A 543 -49.31 3.16 24.75
CA TYR A 543 -50.63 2.56 24.52
C TYR A 543 -51.62 3.61 24.05
N ARG A 544 -52.53 3.19 23.17
CA ARG A 544 -53.77 3.92 22.91
C ARG A 544 -54.85 3.39 23.83
N LEU A 545 -55.67 4.27 24.41
CA LEU A 545 -56.73 3.85 25.31
C LEU A 545 -57.97 3.38 24.54
N GLY A 546 -58.43 2.16 24.81
CA GLY A 546 -59.67 1.60 24.28
C GLY A 546 -60.90 2.11 25.03
N THR A 547 -61.73 1.20 25.56
CA THR A 547 -62.85 1.58 26.43
C THR A 547 -62.31 2.24 27.70
N VAL A 548 -62.84 3.40 28.04
CA VAL A 548 -62.44 4.18 29.22
C VAL A 548 -63.66 4.47 30.08
N THR A 549 -63.56 4.17 31.38
CA THR A 549 -64.55 4.53 32.39
C THR A 549 -63.99 5.63 33.30
N ALA A 550 -64.68 5.99 34.39
CA ALA A 550 -64.14 6.92 35.37
C ALA A 550 -62.89 6.38 36.11
N ASN A 551 -62.72 5.05 36.16
CA ASN A 551 -61.72 4.39 37.01
C ASN A 551 -60.89 3.31 36.30
N THR A 552 -61.13 3.07 35.01
CA THR A 552 -60.44 2.01 34.25
C THR A 552 -60.25 2.40 32.80
N PHE A 553 -59.22 1.85 32.16
CA PHE A 553 -59.00 1.97 30.73
C PHE A 553 -58.37 0.71 30.14
N GLU A 554 -58.76 0.36 28.92
CA GLU A 554 -58.18 -0.74 28.13
C GLU A 554 -56.91 -0.29 27.40
N LEU A 555 -55.90 -1.16 27.36
CA LEU A 555 -54.69 -0.95 26.57
C LEU A 555 -54.86 -1.54 25.16
N LEU A 556 -54.71 -0.68 24.16
CA LEU A 556 -54.65 -1.05 22.75
C LEU A 556 -53.27 -0.73 22.18
N GLU A 557 -52.87 -1.49 21.18
CA GLU A 557 -51.68 -1.23 20.39
C GLU A 557 -51.86 0.11 19.63
N PRO A 558 -50.90 1.06 19.74
CA PRO A 558 -51.09 2.44 19.31
C PRO A 558 -51.31 2.67 17.81
N ARG A 559 -50.85 1.77 16.93
CA ARG A 559 -50.94 1.88 15.47
C ARG A 559 -52.12 1.13 14.89
N THR A 560 -52.29 -0.12 15.31
CA THR A 560 -53.27 -1.07 14.76
C THR A 560 -54.62 -1.01 15.48
N GLY A 561 -54.64 -0.47 16.72
CA GLY A 561 -55.82 -0.49 17.58
C GLY A 561 -56.19 -1.90 18.09
N ALA A 562 -55.31 -2.89 17.89
CA ALA A 562 -55.52 -4.24 18.41
C ALA A 562 -55.46 -4.25 19.95
N ASN A 563 -56.20 -5.16 20.57
CA ASN A 563 -56.14 -5.37 22.01
C ASN A 563 -54.72 -5.80 22.43
N VAL A 564 -54.18 -5.20 23.49
CA VAL A 564 -52.98 -5.73 24.15
C VAL A 564 -53.40 -6.98 24.91
N ASP A 565 -53.01 -8.16 24.42
CA ASP A 565 -53.31 -9.44 25.06
C ASP A 565 -52.33 -9.73 26.21
N GLY A 566 -52.79 -9.51 27.45
CA GLY A 566 -52.03 -9.80 28.66
C GLY A 566 -52.41 -11.11 29.33
N THR A 567 -53.11 -12.03 28.64
CA THR A 567 -53.55 -13.31 29.21
C THR A 567 -52.39 -14.13 29.80
N ASN A 568 -51.19 -14.00 29.20
CA ASN A 568 -49.97 -14.68 29.62
C ASN A 568 -48.96 -13.77 30.34
N PHE A 569 -49.31 -12.51 30.62
CA PHE A 569 -48.41 -11.62 31.38
C PHE A 569 -48.36 -12.07 32.83
N THR A 570 -47.32 -11.65 33.54
CA THR A 570 -47.24 -11.83 34.99
C THR A 570 -48.35 -11.02 35.70
N ALA A 571 -48.81 -11.51 36.86
CA ALA A 571 -49.90 -10.86 37.60
C ALA A 571 -49.43 -9.53 38.19
N TYR A 572 -50.26 -8.48 38.08
CA TYR A 572 -49.99 -7.20 38.74
C TYR A 572 -49.85 -7.40 40.25
N THR A 573 -48.79 -6.84 40.85
CA THR A 573 -48.57 -6.92 42.29
C THR A 573 -48.71 -5.56 42.99
N SER A 574 -48.13 -4.50 42.45
CA SER A 574 -48.18 -3.17 43.09
C SER A 574 -47.72 -2.03 42.18
N GLY A 575 -48.07 -0.81 42.56
CA GLY A 575 -47.50 0.43 42.02
C GLY A 575 -47.85 0.74 40.57
N GLY A 576 -47.04 1.65 40.02
CA GLY A 576 -47.13 2.11 38.64
C GLY A 576 -47.91 3.40 38.45
N TYR A 577 -47.64 4.07 37.33
CA TYR A 577 -48.37 5.24 36.89
C TYR A 577 -48.44 5.28 35.36
N ALA A 578 -49.54 5.79 34.84
CA ALA A 578 -49.71 6.12 33.43
C ALA A 578 -49.40 7.61 33.23
N MET A 579 -48.53 7.90 32.26
CA MET A 579 -48.15 9.25 31.85
C MET A 579 -48.96 9.61 30.60
N PRO A 580 -49.86 10.62 30.64
CA PRO A 580 -50.57 11.10 29.46
C PRO A 580 -49.59 11.68 28.43
N GLY A 581 -49.70 11.20 27.18
CA GLY A 581 -48.88 11.63 26.06
C GLY A 581 -49.71 12.22 24.91
N VAL A 582 -49.05 13.00 24.05
CA VAL A 582 -49.61 13.54 22.80
C VAL A 582 -49.61 12.40 21.75
N PRO A 583 -50.59 12.32 20.82
CA PRO A 583 -50.64 11.26 19.80
C PRO A 583 -49.32 11.13 19.02
N MET A 584 -48.91 9.88 18.75
CA MET A 584 -47.95 9.60 17.67
C MET A 584 -48.67 9.65 16.31
N ASN A 585 -49.15 10.83 15.90
CA ASN A 585 -49.54 11.14 14.52
C ASN A 585 -48.90 12.51 14.24
N SER A 586 -48.02 12.77 13.26
CA SER A 586 -47.77 12.16 11.97
C SER A 586 -46.35 12.59 11.48
N ILE A 587 -45.41 11.65 11.40
CA ILE A 587 -44.56 11.59 10.21
C ILE A 587 -45.05 10.34 9.48
N GLU A 588 -46.26 10.48 8.92
CA GLU A 588 -46.75 9.58 7.89
C GLU A 588 -46.19 10.15 6.58
N ASP A 589 -45.60 9.28 5.78
CA ASP A 589 -44.92 9.57 4.52
C ASP A 589 -45.57 10.70 3.72
N ILE A 590 -44.87 11.84 3.65
CA ILE A 590 -45.13 12.81 2.60
C ILE A 590 -44.42 12.29 1.35
N ASN A 591 -45.23 11.74 0.45
CA ASN A 591 -44.98 11.35 -0.94
C ASN A 591 -44.61 9.89 -1.24
N GLU A 592 -45.62 9.03 -1.21
CA GLU A 592 -45.95 8.31 -2.44
C GLU A 592 -47.17 8.99 -3.08
N SER A 593 -47.10 9.32 -4.37
CA SER A 593 -48.20 9.87 -5.19
C SER A 593 -48.46 11.40 -5.19
N SER A 594 -47.47 12.23 -5.52
CA SER A 594 -47.76 13.43 -6.33
C SER A 594 -46.57 13.87 -7.20
N THR A 595 -46.83 14.11 -8.49
CA THR A 595 -45.86 14.55 -9.51
C THR A 595 -45.52 16.04 -9.41
N ALA A 596 -45.48 16.62 -8.21
CA ALA A 596 -45.09 18.01 -8.00
C ALA A 596 -44.18 18.13 -6.76
N SER A 597 -42.87 18.03 -7.00
CA SER A 597 -41.85 18.31 -5.98
C SER A 597 -41.78 19.81 -5.72
N HIS A 598 -42.43 20.26 -4.64
CA HIS A 598 -42.11 21.54 -4.02
C HIS A 598 -41.71 21.29 -2.57
N VAL A 599 -40.43 20.99 -2.37
CA VAL A 599 -39.81 20.95 -1.04
C VAL A 599 -39.62 22.41 -0.58
N TYR A 600 -40.07 22.71 0.63
CA TYR A 600 -39.84 24.00 1.28
C TYR A 600 -39.06 23.79 2.57
N ASP A 601 -38.09 24.67 2.82
CA ASP A 601 -37.36 24.70 4.09
C ASP A 601 -37.86 25.87 4.93
N ILE A 602 -38.15 25.59 6.20
CA ILE A 602 -38.34 26.63 7.23
C ILE A 602 -36.94 27.01 7.73
N TYR A 603 -36.47 28.21 7.40
CA TYR A 603 -35.15 28.65 7.84
C TYR A 603 -35.25 29.56 9.07
N HIS A 604 -34.37 29.28 10.03
CA HIS A 604 -34.20 30.05 11.27
C HIS A 604 -32.87 30.82 11.15
N GLY A 605 -32.75 31.97 11.82
CA GLY A 605 -31.47 32.70 11.89
C GLY A 605 -31.19 33.17 13.31
N GLU A 606 -29.92 33.17 13.69
CA GLU A 606 -29.47 33.71 14.97
C GLU A 606 -29.61 35.24 14.98
N ASP A 607 -30.31 35.73 15.99
CA ASP A 607 -30.16 37.11 16.45
C ASP A 607 -29.48 37.07 17.81
N ASN A 608 -28.19 37.48 17.84
CA ASN A 608 -27.39 37.81 19.03
C ASN A 608 -27.77 37.04 20.32
N GLY A 609 -27.55 35.72 20.30
CA GLY A 609 -27.58 34.88 21.50
C GLY A 609 -28.96 34.32 21.83
N ASP A 610 -29.08 33.00 21.66
CA ASP A 610 -30.05 32.10 22.30
C ASP A 610 -31.51 32.13 21.83
N SER A 611 -31.84 32.75 20.69
CA SER A 611 -33.19 32.66 20.11
C SER A 611 -33.18 32.38 18.60
N TYR A 612 -33.72 31.21 18.20
CA TYR A 612 -34.07 30.93 16.82
C TYR A 612 -35.44 31.55 16.52
N THR A 613 -35.45 32.67 15.80
CA THR A 613 -36.70 33.25 15.28
C THR A 613 -37.03 32.63 13.92
N PHE A 614 -38.31 32.33 13.68
CA PHE A 614 -38.78 31.93 12.35
C PHE A 614 -38.51 33.09 11.39
N ARG A 615 -37.62 32.90 10.41
CA ARG A 615 -37.27 33.95 9.45
C ARG A 615 -37.99 33.84 8.13
N GLY A 616 -38.55 32.68 7.76
CA GLY A 616 -39.39 32.55 6.58
C GLY A 616 -39.38 31.18 5.93
N ILE A 617 -39.99 31.11 4.75
CA ILE A 617 -40.08 29.89 3.92
C ILE A 617 -39.19 30.08 2.68
N ARG A 618 -38.23 29.16 2.50
CA ARG A 618 -37.36 29.11 1.33
C ARG A 618 -37.78 27.97 0.42
N TYR A 619 -37.91 28.27 -0.86
CA TYR A 619 -38.31 27.31 -1.89
C TYR A 619 -37.07 26.64 -2.49
N SER A 620 -37.25 25.47 -3.12
CA SER A 620 -36.16 24.69 -3.74
C SER A 620 -35.39 25.41 -4.86
N ASP A 621 -35.89 26.55 -5.34
CA ASP A 621 -35.23 27.47 -6.27
C ASP A 621 -34.31 28.49 -5.58
N GLY A 622 -34.19 28.44 -4.26
CA GLY A 622 -33.37 29.35 -3.45
C GLY A 622 -34.00 30.72 -3.21
N LEU A 623 -35.22 30.98 -3.72
CA LEU A 623 -35.92 32.24 -3.51
C LEU A 623 -36.66 32.26 -2.16
N VAL A 624 -36.43 33.32 -1.40
CA VAL A 624 -37.17 33.63 -0.17
C VAL A 624 -38.43 34.39 -0.57
N ARG A 625 -39.59 33.74 -0.46
CA ARG A 625 -40.89 34.33 -0.88
C ARG A 625 -41.64 34.97 0.28
N SER A 626 -41.29 34.62 1.51
CA SER A 626 -41.70 35.31 2.74
C SER A 626 -40.50 35.43 3.69
N SER A 627 -40.28 36.62 4.24
CA SER A 627 -39.30 36.83 5.32
C SER A 627 -39.86 37.66 6.47
N LEU A 628 -39.47 37.32 7.70
CA LEU A 628 -39.68 38.14 8.88
C LEU A 628 -38.37 38.85 9.21
N THR A 629 -38.33 40.18 9.07
CA THR A 629 -37.13 40.96 9.39
C THR A 629 -37.03 41.18 10.90
N THR A 630 -35.82 41.48 11.38
CA THR A 630 -35.48 41.62 12.81
C THR A 630 -36.21 42.77 13.52
N ASP A 631 -36.84 43.68 12.77
CA ASP A 631 -37.74 44.74 13.26
C ASP A 631 -39.22 44.31 13.29
N GLY A 632 -39.53 43.03 13.09
CA GLY A 632 -40.88 42.48 13.17
C GLY A 632 -41.75 42.75 11.94
N ARG A 633 -41.16 43.14 10.81
CA ARG A 633 -41.90 43.35 9.55
C ARG A 633 -41.91 42.08 8.71
N MET A 634 -43.07 41.72 8.17
CA MET A 634 -43.20 40.63 7.20
C MET A 634 -43.04 41.19 5.78
N THR A 635 -42.04 40.71 5.06
CA THR A 635 -41.84 41.02 3.64
C THR A 635 -42.48 39.92 2.79
N LEU A 636 -43.52 40.27 2.04
CA LEU A 636 -44.12 39.43 1.01
C LEU A 636 -43.49 39.82 -0.33
N ALA A 637 -42.52 39.04 -0.83
CA ALA A 637 -41.87 39.33 -2.11
C ALA A 637 -42.64 38.70 -3.27
N ARG A 638 -43.06 39.53 -4.24
CA ARG A 638 -43.81 39.17 -5.46
C ARG A 638 -42.94 38.43 -6.47
N ARG A 639 -43.45 37.30 -7.00
CA ARG A 639 -43.76 37.09 -8.43
C ARG A 639 -44.64 35.83 -8.59
N LEU A 640 -45.96 36.02 -8.59
CA LEU A 640 -46.91 35.04 -9.14
C LEU A 640 -47.14 35.44 -10.61
N GLU A 641 -46.34 34.90 -11.53
CA GLU A 641 -46.81 34.74 -12.90
C GLU A 641 -47.45 33.36 -12.97
N ILE A 642 -48.79 33.32 -12.91
CA ILE A 642 -49.54 32.15 -13.33
C ILE A 642 -50.22 32.55 -14.63
N GLU A 643 -49.65 32.10 -15.74
CA GLU A 643 -50.35 31.96 -17.00
C GLU A 643 -51.42 30.88 -16.84
N GLN A 644 -52.60 31.25 -16.34
CA GLN A 644 -53.88 30.69 -16.77
C GLN A 644 -55.03 31.39 -16.03
N SER A 645 -56.02 31.79 -16.81
CA SER A 645 -57.17 32.61 -16.47
C SER A 645 -58.02 32.04 -15.33
N GLY A 646 -58.12 32.78 -14.22
CA GLY A 646 -59.13 32.58 -13.17
C GLY A 646 -58.58 32.91 -11.79
N TYR A 647 -58.68 34.17 -11.34
CA TYR A 647 -58.21 34.58 -10.02
C TYR A 647 -59.13 34.04 -8.91
N THR A 648 -58.63 33.11 -8.09
CA THR A 648 -59.12 32.93 -6.72
C THR A 648 -58.33 33.87 -5.80
N PHE A 649 -59.06 34.70 -5.08
CA PHE A 649 -58.53 35.67 -4.15
C PHE A 649 -58.30 34.98 -2.79
N GLU A 650 -57.06 34.88 -2.32
CA GLU A 650 -56.75 34.35 -0.98
C GLU A 650 -56.07 35.41 -0.11
N PRO A 651 -56.80 36.01 0.85
CA PRO A 651 -56.24 36.99 1.77
C PRO A 651 -55.40 36.31 2.85
N PHE A 652 -54.28 36.92 3.21
CA PHE A 652 -53.48 36.51 4.35
C PHE A 652 -54.20 36.93 5.65
N GLN A 653 -54.54 35.96 6.50
CA GLN A 653 -55.30 36.18 7.74
C GLN A 653 -54.39 36.18 8.98
N MET A 654 -54.51 37.23 9.80
CA MET A 654 -53.95 37.31 11.15
C MET A 654 -55.05 37.62 12.16
N GLY A 655 -55.54 36.61 12.87
CA GLY A 655 -56.72 36.75 13.73
C GLY A 655 -57.95 37.15 12.91
N ASN A 656 -58.62 38.25 13.27
CA ASN A 656 -59.74 38.79 12.48
C ASN A 656 -59.30 39.76 11.37
N TYR A 657 -58.00 40.01 11.19
CA TYR A 657 -57.49 40.92 10.17
C TYR A 657 -57.09 40.15 8.92
N TYR A 658 -57.50 40.65 7.77
CA TYR A 658 -57.21 40.08 6.46
C TYR A 658 -56.44 41.10 5.63
N PHE A 659 -55.39 40.66 4.94
CA PHE A 659 -54.52 41.52 4.12
C PHE A 659 -54.32 40.91 2.73
N TRP A 660 -54.31 41.74 1.69
CA TRP A 660 -54.15 41.27 0.31
C TRP A 660 -53.67 42.35 -0.65
N MET A 661 -53.29 41.92 -1.85
CA MET A 661 -52.98 42.79 -2.98
C MET A 661 -54.16 42.80 -3.97
N ASN A 662 -54.54 43.99 -4.43
CA ASN A 662 -55.47 44.18 -5.54
C ASN A 662 -54.80 45.09 -6.58
N GLY A 663 -54.19 44.49 -7.60
CA GLY A 663 -53.30 45.22 -8.50
C GLY A 663 -52.10 45.80 -7.74
N ASN A 664 -51.94 47.12 -7.75
CA ASN A 664 -50.90 47.83 -7.01
C ASN A 664 -51.32 48.23 -5.59
N ASP A 665 -52.58 48.02 -5.21
CA ASP A 665 -53.09 48.39 -3.91
C ASP A 665 -52.87 47.27 -2.89
N PHE A 666 -52.16 47.56 -1.81
CA PHE A 666 -52.16 46.76 -0.59
C PHE A 666 -53.36 47.15 0.27
N ARG A 667 -54.24 46.19 0.56
CA ARG A 667 -55.51 46.40 1.27
C ARG A 667 -55.61 45.51 2.50
N GLY A 668 -56.47 45.91 3.44
CA GLY A 668 -56.88 45.04 4.54
C GLY A 668 -58.27 45.32 5.12
N SER A 669 -58.85 44.31 5.76
CA SER A 669 -60.18 44.36 6.39
C SER A 669 -60.17 43.66 7.76
N ILE A 670 -61.16 44.00 8.59
CA ILE A 670 -61.52 43.22 9.77
C ILE A 670 -62.69 42.32 9.36
N GLY A 671 -62.49 41.01 9.38
CA GLY A 671 -63.41 40.01 8.81
C GLY A 671 -63.07 39.64 7.37
N ALA A 672 -63.50 38.44 6.96
CA ALA A 672 -63.18 37.90 5.64
C ALA A 672 -63.79 38.78 4.54
N PRO A 673 -63.00 39.24 3.56
CA PRO A 673 -63.50 40.12 2.49
C PRO A 673 -64.37 39.35 1.49
N ALA A 674 -65.45 39.99 1.03
CA ALA A 674 -66.34 39.44 0.03
C ALA A 674 -65.82 39.63 -1.42
N SER A 675 -64.83 40.50 -1.63
CA SER A 675 -64.19 40.75 -2.93
C SER A 675 -62.80 41.38 -2.78
N ALA A 676 -62.01 41.40 -3.87
CA ALA A 676 -60.68 42.03 -3.89
C ALA A 676 -60.71 43.57 -3.62
N THR A 677 -61.86 44.22 -3.66
CA THR A 677 -62.02 45.65 -3.36
C THR A 677 -62.60 45.94 -1.97
N ASP A 678 -63.00 44.91 -1.22
CA ASP A 678 -63.81 45.03 0.01
C ASP A 678 -63.04 45.56 1.25
N GLY A 679 -61.74 45.81 1.10
CA GLY A 679 -60.84 46.25 2.17
C GLY A 679 -60.43 47.70 2.08
N THR A 680 -60.00 48.24 3.22
CA THR A 680 -59.38 49.55 3.33
C THR A 680 -58.05 49.55 2.57
N LEU A 681 -57.83 50.57 1.73
CA LEU A 681 -56.54 50.80 1.10
C LEU A 681 -55.51 51.18 2.18
N ILE A 682 -54.48 50.35 2.34
CA ILE A 682 -53.39 50.58 3.30
C ILE A 682 -52.25 51.33 2.60
N ALA A 683 -51.89 50.92 1.39
CA ALA A 683 -50.87 51.57 0.58
C ALA A 683 -51.08 51.25 -0.91
N THR A 684 -50.59 52.13 -1.80
CA THR A 684 -50.50 51.85 -3.24
C THR A 684 -49.02 51.82 -3.63
N LEU A 685 -48.59 50.73 -4.26
CA LEU A 685 -47.26 50.64 -4.85
C LEU A 685 -47.19 51.58 -6.05
N THR A 686 -46.38 52.64 -5.93
CA THR A 686 -46.04 53.57 -7.04
C THR A 686 -44.94 53.03 -7.91
#